data_AF-A0A9D8N992-F1
#
_entry.id   AF-A0A9D8N992-F1
#
_cell.length_a   1.000
_cell.length_b   1.000
_cell.length_c   1.000
_cell.angle_alpha   90.00
_cell.angle_beta   90.00
_cell.angle_gamma   90.00
#
_symmetry.space_group_name_H-M   'P 1'
#
loop_
_entity.id
_entity.type
_entity.pdbx_description
1 polymer ?
#
loop_
_entity_poly.entity_id
_entity_poly.type
_entity_poly.pdbx_seq_one_letter_code
_entity_poly.pdbx_strand_id
1 'polypeptide(L)'
;MVDHIGLWALLILLLGWIWYGIGFAHSMEGSVGFVVCALMSSLEMFVSHSDLIGIEIKPAGNLFLEQNAWYLPVFFLLHFLALFVSAVFLINLFGNRLYSRLSMRYYRWFSHPKTLYIFYGIHENTLLMAENFKKELDRTQKGKYQMVFIETHNVPFHIPQRFSFLRILIGSMDHTTGINHADELDAWRVLEQVHPLGKAFFDGLLAKCVKKSTQTHLFLFSNQEEENIHMLTIVNQAEQLCRSSENLLNVYCMAQRDAKNLAWEASRDANIHIVDDAMLAVSQLMENRASLPANFVRPDTTRAVATAPFRAVIIGFGPIGQSMLHFLYEHSAFLDTDGNRNEINITVLDEEMDHVKPLFFAKYPALKDNASITLLQQEMGSPEFLHTVEEKLSNANYFVVALNNDKFNLSAAADLADWLILHRSDFAECRIFVPVYSPIGYQQAAELAAQKDSLIIPFGEKVLAFTHANIVKDTVLQKSKHFFAAYQRYIGEKETWEERARRLKGSTALNNQRLLVQQQDQANAYHITSKMILTGINSTHDTRFQELLGAIRQRQNALLASMQRNPNGKPDTGIGYSTDSNGVILENLAACEHLRWMASAELLGYTDFPENEWENVNKKDFLKKRLNCLKDWKTMSLFPALDETKALDRSVVDVSFLLMAEDEQ
;
A
#
# COMPACT_ATOMS: atom_id res chain seq x y z
N MET A 1 -34.69 -6.42 -0.06
CA MET A 1 -35.76 -5.87 -0.95
C MET A 1 -35.17 -5.33 -2.25
N VAL A 2 -33.95 -4.78 -2.25
CA VAL A 2 -33.26 -4.23 -3.43
C VAL A 2 -32.85 -5.31 -4.45
N ASP A 3 -32.42 -6.48 -3.99
CA ASP A 3 -31.89 -7.57 -4.85
C ASP A 3 -32.92 -8.18 -5.82
N HIS A 4 -34.21 -7.89 -5.63
CA HIS A 4 -35.29 -8.41 -6.46
C HIS A 4 -35.98 -7.32 -7.30
N ILE A 5 -35.57 -6.05 -7.22
CA ILE A 5 -36.20 -4.95 -7.97
C ILE A 5 -36.12 -5.18 -9.47
N GLY A 6 -34.98 -5.68 -9.98
CA GLY A 6 -34.83 -6.01 -11.39
C GLY A 6 -35.79 -7.13 -11.84
N LEU A 7 -35.99 -8.14 -10.99
CA LEU A 7 -36.93 -9.23 -11.26
C LEU A 7 -38.39 -8.73 -11.27
N TRP A 8 -38.76 -7.87 -10.33
CA TRP A 8 -40.08 -7.23 -10.30
C TRP A 8 -40.31 -6.32 -11.49
N ALA A 9 -39.31 -5.53 -11.90
CA ALA A 9 -39.37 -4.69 -13.08
C ALA A 9 -39.58 -5.53 -14.36
N LEU A 10 -38.85 -6.64 -14.50
CA LEU A 10 -39.01 -7.57 -15.63
C LEU A 10 -40.42 -8.20 -15.64
N LEU A 11 -40.91 -8.64 -14.48
CA LEU A 11 -42.23 -9.24 -14.36
C LEU A 11 -43.34 -8.24 -14.71
N ILE A 12 -43.25 -7.00 -14.24
CA ILE A 12 -44.20 -5.92 -14.56
C ILE A 12 -44.12 -5.55 -16.05
N LEU A 13 -42.92 -5.53 -16.64
CA LEU A 13 -42.73 -5.30 -18.08
C LEU A 13 -43.37 -6.41 -18.92
N LEU A 14 -43.19 -7.69 -18.54
CA LEU A 14 -43.81 -8.82 -19.26
C LEU A 14 -45.33 -8.78 -19.13
N LEU A 15 -45.86 -8.51 -17.94
CA LEU A 15 -47.30 -8.37 -17.72
C LEU A 15 -47.87 -7.17 -18.48
N GLY A 16 -47.19 -6.03 -18.48
CA GLY A 16 -47.56 -4.85 -19.23
C GLY A 16 -47.53 -5.11 -20.75
N TRP A 17 -46.51 -5.80 -21.24
CA TRP A 17 -46.41 -6.17 -22.65
C TRP A 17 -47.57 -7.07 -23.11
N ILE A 18 -47.93 -8.07 -22.29
CA ILE A 18 -49.10 -8.93 -22.56
C ILE A 18 -50.38 -8.10 -22.51
N TRP A 19 -50.54 -7.23 -21.51
CA TRP A 19 -51.77 -6.46 -21.31
C TRP A 19 -51.99 -5.40 -22.41
N TYR A 20 -50.94 -4.66 -22.77
CA TYR A 20 -50.96 -3.76 -23.92
C TYR A 20 -51.12 -4.53 -25.24
N GLY A 21 -50.55 -5.72 -25.35
CA GLY A 21 -50.71 -6.60 -26.51
C GLY A 21 -52.16 -6.99 -26.73
N ILE A 22 -52.89 -7.33 -25.66
CA ILE A 22 -54.33 -7.58 -25.71
C ILE A 22 -55.08 -6.33 -26.18
N GLY A 23 -54.74 -5.14 -25.66
CA GLY A 23 -55.35 -3.87 -26.08
C GLY A 23 -55.11 -3.56 -27.57
N PHE A 24 -53.86 -3.53 -28.01
CA PHE A 24 -53.49 -3.18 -29.39
C PHE A 24 -53.90 -4.23 -30.42
N ALA A 25 -53.98 -5.52 -30.05
CA ALA A 25 -54.48 -6.56 -30.95
C ALA A 25 -55.95 -6.34 -31.36
N HIS A 26 -56.74 -5.65 -30.53
CA HIS A 26 -58.12 -5.27 -30.85
C HIS A 26 -58.19 -3.94 -31.62
N SER A 27 -57.19 -3.06 -31.49
CA SER A 27 -57.21 -1.71 -32.06
C SER A 27 -56.43 -1.56 -33.39
N MET A 28 -55.39 -2.37 -33.65
CA MET A 28 -54.50 -2.25 -34.81
C MET A 28 -54.67 -3.41 -35.82
N GLU A 29 -54.74 -3.10 -37.13
CA GLU A 29 -54.77 -4.11 -38.20
C GLU A 29 -53.35 -4.39 -38.72
N GLY A 30 -52.78 -5.54 -38.36
CA GLY A 30 -51.47 -6.02 -38.83
C GLY A 30 -50.73 -6.86 -37.77
N SER A 31 -50.23 -8.05 -38.14
CA SER A 31 -49.85 -9.10 -37.17
C SER A 31 -48.56 -8.88 -36.38
N VAL A 32 -47.74 -7.86 -36.70
CA VAL A 32 -46.44 -7.63 -36.02
C VAL A 32 -46.36 -6.26 -35.33
N GLY A 33 -47.08 -5.26 -35.83
CA GLY A 33 -47.00 -3.89 -35.31
C GLY A 33 -47.46 -3.75 -33.86
N PHE A 34 -48.54 -4.46 -33.48
CA PHE A 34 -49.09 -4.40 -32.12
C PHE A 34 -48.12 -4.95 -31.07
N VAL A 35 -47.26 -5.92 -31.42
CA VAL A 35 -46.30 -6.54 -30.51
C VAL A 35 -45.22 -5.53 -30.11
N VAL A 36 -44.72 -4.76 -31.08
CA VAL A 36 -43.70 -3.73 -30.87
C VAL A 36 -44.29 -2.52 -30.14
N CYS A 37 -45.48 -2.07 -30.54
CA CYS A 37 -46.20 -1.00 -29.85
C CYS A 37 -46.49 -1.37 -28.39
N ALA A 38 -46.95 -2.59 -28.12
CA ALA A 38 -47.21 -3.05 -26.75
C ALA A 38 -45.94 -3.09 -25.89
N LEU A 39 -44.81 -3.47 -26.46
CA LEU A 39 -43.53 -3.45 -25.74
C LEU A 39 -43.10 -2.01 -25.43
N MET A 40 -43.23 -1.10 -26.40
CA MET A 40 -42.91 0.32 -26.22
C MET A 40 -43.80 0.97 -25.15
N SER A 41 -45.13 0.80 -25.25
CA SER A 41 -46.07 1.33 -24.27
C SER A 41 -45.86 0.72 -22.88
N SER A 42 -45.46 -0.56 -22.80
CA SER A 42 -45.11 -1.19 -21.52
C SER A 42 -43.83 -0.63 -20.90
N LEU A 43 -42.85 -0.20 -21.70
CA LEU A 43 -41.65 0.48 -21.20
C LEU A 43 -41.98 1.89 -20.69
N GLU A 44 -42.91 2.57 -21.35
CA GLU A 44 -43.36 3.92 -21.04
C GLU A 44 -44.12 4.03 -19.71
N MET A 45 -44.74 2.93 -19.25
CA MET A 45 -45.36 2.81 -17.92
C MET A 45 -44.42 3.24 -16.79
N PHE A 46 -43.13 2.89 -16.89
CA PHE A 46 -42.12 3.18 -15.88
C PHE A 46 -41.76 4.67 -15.80
N VAL A 47 -42.14 5.46 -16.81
CA VAL A 47 -41.93 6.91 -16.89
C VAL A 47 -43.25 7.68 -16.68
N SER A 48 -44.30 7.01 -16.19
CA SER A 48 -45.64 7.58 -16.01
C SER A 48 -46.38 7.93 -17.30
N HIS A 49 -45.91 7.45 -18.46
CA HIS A 49 -46.61 7.65 -19.72
C HIS A 49 -47.58 6.48 -19.97
N SER A 50 -48.74 6.79 -20.54
CA SER A 50 -49.84 5.84 -20.73
C SER A 50 -50.44 6.04 -22.12
N ASP A 51 -50.35 5.01 -22.96
CA ASP A 51 -50.91 4.99 -24.31
C ASP A 51 -52.36 4.49 -24.33
N LEU A 52 -53.10 4.66 -23.22
CA LEU A 52 -54.51 4.28 -23.14
C LEU A 52 -55.34 4.93 -24.26
N ILE A 53 -54.98 6.17 -24.63
CA ILE A 53 -55.58 6.90 -25.76
C ILE A 53 -55.34 6.16 -27.09
N GLY A 54 -54.16 5.58 -27.33
CA GLY A 54 -53.87 4.81 -28.54
C GLY A 54 -54.67 3.52 -28.66
N ILE A 55 -55.13 2.97 -27.53
CA ILE A 55 -56.05 1.82 -27.47
C ILE A 55 -57.50 2.26 -27.74
N GLU A 56 -57.87 3.50 -27.39
CA GLU A 56 -59.22 4.09 -27.57
C GLU A 56 -59.53 4.53 -29.01
N ILE A 57 -58.56 4.63 -29.94
CA ILE A 57 -58.82 5.13 -31.30
C ILE A 57 -59.31 4.00 -32.23
N LYS A 58 -60.60 3.66 -32.13
CA LYS A 58 -61.43 3.29 -33.30
C LYS A 58 -62.83 3.94 -33.19
N PRO A 59 -63.42 4.49 -34.27
CA PRO A 59 -64.70 5.20 -34.23
C PRO A 59 -65.94 4.27 -34.14
N ALA A 60 -65.75 3.00 -33.80
CA ALA A 60 -66.83 2.01 -33.72
C ALA A 60 -66.80 1.32 -32.36
N GLY A 61 -67.45 1.96 -31.38
CA GLY A 61 -68.01 1.37 -30.17
C GLY A 61 -67.07 0.50 -29.33
N ASN A 62 -66.63 1.06 -28.20
CA ASN A 62 -66.37 0.52 -26.86
C ASN A 62 -66.65 -0.96 -26.47
N LEU A 63 -66.74 -1.96 -27.35
CA LEU A 63 -67.17 -3.30 -26.96
C LEU A 63 -66.18 -4.01 -26.01
N PHE A 64 -64.87 -3.78 -26.16
CA PHE A 64 -63.87 -4.50 -25.35
C PHE A 64 -63.73 -3.95 -23.92
N LEU A 65 -63.72 -2.62 -23.76
CA LEU A 65 -63.63 -1.96 -22.45
C LEU A 65 -64.95 -2.03 -21.68
N GLU A 66 -66.11 -2.00 -22.37
CA GLU A 66 -67.42 -2.15 -21.73
C GLU A 66 -67.74 -3.60 -21.33
N GLN A 67 -67.15 -4.61 -22.00
CA GLN A 67 -67.38 -6.03 -21.66
C GLN A 67 -66.40 -6.59 -20.62
N ASN A 68 -65.18 -6.06 -20.52
CA ASN A 68 -64.17 -6.55 -19.57
C ASN A 68 -63.94 -5.59 -18.41
N ALA A 69 -64.79 -5.70 -17.37
CA ALA A 69 -64.70 -4.90 -16.14
C ALA A 69 -63.33 -4.97 -15.45
N TRP A 70 -62.52 -5.99 -15.73
CA TRP A 70 -61.20 -6.21 -15.14
C TRP A 70 -60.05 -5.56 -15.92
N TYR A 71 -60.26 -5.16 -17.17
CA TYR A 71 -59.17 -4.64 -18.01
C TYR A 71 -58.56 -3.37 -17.44
N LEU A 72 -59.43 -2.39 -17.11
CA LEU A 72 -59.03 -1.08 -16.65
C LEU A 72 -58.42 -1.09 -15.22
N PRO A 73 -58.98 -1.83 -14.23
CA PRO A 73 -58.34 -1.99 -12.93
C PRO A 73 -56.95 -2.62 -12.99
N VAL A 74 -56.75 -3.67 -13.81
CA VAL A 74 -55.44 -4.31 -13.97
C VAL A 74 -54.47 -3.38 -14.70
N PHE A 75 -54.94 -2.66 -15.72
CA PHE A 75 -54.14 -1.67 -16.43
C PHE A 75 -53.59 -0.59 -15.47
N PHE A 76 -54.44 -0.02 -14.62
CA PHE A 76 -54.02 0.96 -13.62
C PHE A 76 -53.12 0.36 -12.54
N LEU A 77 -53.40 -0.87 -12.10
CA LEU A 77 -52.54 -1.57 -11.14
C LEU A 77 -51.13 -1.78 -11.71
N LEU A 78 -51.00 -2.21 -12.96
CA LEU A 78 -49.70 -2.39 -13.61
C LEU A 78 -48.95 -1.07 -13.74
N HIS A 79 -49.62 0.04 -14.08
CA HIS A 79 -49.00 1.37 -14.11
C HIS A 79 -48.55 1.84 -12.73
N PHE A 80 -49.40 1.64 -11.71
CA PHE A 80 -49.06 1.97 -10.33
C PHE A 80 -47.84 1.16 -9.85
N LEU A 81 -47.80 -0.15 -10.13
CA LEU A 81 -46.67 -1.01 -9.78
C LEU A 81 -45.40 -0.60 -10.54
N ALA A 82 -45.49 -0.28 -11.84
CA ALA A 82 -44.36 0.23 -12.62
C ALA A 82 -43.81 1.53 -12.03
N LEU A 83 -44.68 2.48 -11.70
CA LEU A 83 -44.32 3.74 -11.05
C LEU A 83 -43.73 3.54 -9.66
N PHE A 84 -44.28 2.62 -8.88
CA PHE A 84 -43.78 2.29 -7.55
C PHE A 84 -42.37 1.69 -7.64
N VAL A 85 -42.14 0.77 -8.57
CA VAL A 85 -40.81 0.21 -8.82
C VAL A 85 -39.83 1.28 -9.30
N SER A 86 -40.25 2.19 -10.19
CA SER A 86 -39.45 3.35 -10.59
C SER A 86 -39.12 4.28 -9.42
N ALA A 87 -40.08 4.54 -8.53
CA ALA A 87 -39.90 5.39 -7.36
C ALA A 87 -38.93 4.76 -6.35
N VAL A 88 -39.10 3.47 -6.02
CA VAL A 88 -38.16 2.72 -5.15
C VAL A 88 -36.77 2.68 -5.77
N PHE A 89 -36.67 2.47 -7.08
CA PHE A 89 -35.41 2.52 -7.81
C PHE A 89 -34.73 3.89 -7.72
N LEU A 90 -35.47 4.99 -7.95
CA LEU A 90 -34.95 6.35 -7.81
C LEU A 90 -34.53 6.67 -6.37
N ILE A 91 -35.28 6.20 -5.38
CA ILE A 91 -34.93 6.35 -3.95
C ILE A 91 -33.65 5.57 -3.64
N ASN A 92 -33.47 4.36 -4.16
CA ASN A 92 -32.21 3.63 -3.95
C ASN A 92 -31.03 4.30 -4.67
N LEU A 93 -31.25 4.83 -5.88
CA LEU A 93 -30.19 5.44 -6.68
C LEU A 93 -29.75 6.82 -6.15
N PHE A 94 -30.70 7.62 -5.65
CA PHE A 94 -30.45 9.02 -5.25
C PHE A 94 -30.70 9.31 -3.77
N GLY A 95 -31.41 8.44 -3.05
CA GLY A 95 -31.83 8.66 -1.67
C GLY A 95 -30.65 8.82 -0.73
N ASN A 96 -29.60 8.02 -0.88
CA ASN A 96 -28.39 8.14 -0.05
C ASN A 96 -27.56 9.39 -0.38
N ARG A 97 -27.56 9.85 -1.65
CA ARG A 97 -26.98 11.17 -2.00
C ARG A 97 -27.80 12.31 -1.39
N LEU A 98 -29.13 12.21 -1.40
CA LEU A 98 -30.01 13.19 -0.78
C LEU A 98 -29.83 13.22 0.74
N TYR A 99 -29.81 12.05 1.38
CA TYR A 99 -29.50 11.86 2.79
C TYR A 99 -28.15 12.49 3.13
N SER A 100 -27.09 12.18 2.37
CA SER A 100 -25.75 12.75 2.57
C SER A 100 -25.76 14.28 2.51
N ARG A 101 -26.49 14.87 1.56
CA ARG A 101 -26.65 16.35 1.47
C ARG A 101 -27.38 16.94 2.66
N LEU A 102 -28.44 16.30 3.14
CA LEU A 102 -29.18 16.75 4.32
C LEU A 102 -28.32 16.61 5.59
N SER A 103 -27.65 15.47 5.75
CA SER A 103 -26.74 15.18 6.87
C SER A 103 -25.57 16.15 6.93
N MET A 104 -24.94 16.48 5.78
CA MET A 104 -23.88 17.51 5.73
C MET A 104 -24.39 18.92 6.09
N ARG A 105 -25.61 19.29 5.65
CA ARG A 105 -26.23 20.57 6.05
C ARG A 105 -26.51 20.62 7.55
N TYR A 106 -27.00 19.51 8.11
CA TYR A 106 -27.19 19.36 9.55
C TYR A 106 -25.86 19.46 10.30
N TYR A 107 -24.83 18.72 9.86
CA TYR A 107 -23.50 18.75 10.44
C TYR A 107 -22.92 20.16 10.48
N ARG A 108 -23.08 20.92 9.39
CA ARG A 108 -22.64 22.31 9.33
C ARG A 108 -23.22 23.17 10.43
N TRP A 109 -24.50 23.03 10.75
CA TRP A 109 -25.20 23.93 11.68
C TRP A 109 -25.25 23.43 13.12
N PHE A 110 -25.37 22.14 13.34
CA PHE A 110 -25.78 21.60 14.64
C PHE A 110 -24.78 20.64 15.28
N SER A 111 -23.83 20.09 14.51
CA SER A 111 -22.87 19.13 15.07
C SER A 111 -21.58 19.77 15.56
N HIS A 112 -20.91 19.12 16.50
CA HIS A 112 -19.53 19.46 16.86
C HIS A 112 -18.56 19.10 15.73
N PRO A 113 -17.39 19.78 15.63
CA PRO A 113 -16.31 19.40 14.73
C PRO A 113 -15.93 17.93 14.90
N LYS A 114 -15.81 17.23 13.77
CA LYS A 114 -15.37 15.83 13.66
C LYS A 114 -14.13 15.73 12.79
N THR A 115 -13.37 14.65 12.92
CA THR A 115 -12.34 14.28 11.93
C THR A 115 -13.01 13.74 10.68
N LEU A 116 -12.63 14.25 9.51
CA LEU A 116 -13.16 13.78 8.22
C LEU A 116 -12.18 12.84 7.53
N TYR A 117 -12.69 11.71 7.06
CA TYR A 117 -11.98 10.76 6.20
C TYR A 117 -12.65 10.78 4.82
N ILE A 118 -11.97 11.35 3.84
CA ILE A 118 -12.48 11.56 2.49
C ILE A 118 -11.78 10.58 1.54
N PHE A 119 -12.54 9.70 0.92
CA PHE A 119 -12.07 8.72 -0.05
C PHE A 119 -12.44 9.19 -1.45
N TYR A 120 -11.44 9.43 -2.30
CA TYR A 120 -11.68 9.81 -3.69
C TYR A 120 -11.91 8.57 -4.55
N GLY A 121 -13.09 8.49 -5.16
CA GLY A 121 -13.52 7.32 -5.93
C GLY A 121 -14.00 6.16 -5.05
N ILE A 122 -14.94 5.38 -5.60
CA ILE A 122 -15.40 4.11 -5.03
C ILE A 122 -14.64 3.00 -5.74
N HIS A 123 -13.45 2.67 -5.20
CA HIS A 123 -12.58 1.61 -5.69
C HIS A 123 -12.46 0.53 -4.62
N GLU A 124 -11.99 -0.66 -5.00
CA GLU A 124 -11.76 -1.77 -4.06
C GLU A 124 -10.85 -1.35 -2.90
N ASN A 125 -9.72 -0.70 -3.19
CA ASN A 125 -8.77 -0.24 -2.18
C ASN A 125 -9.39 0.77 -1.20
N THR A 126 -10.20 1.73 -1.69
CA THR A 126 -10.83 2.73 -0.83
C THR A 126 -11.94 2.15 0.03
N LEU A 127 -12.69 1.17 -0.49
CA LEU A 127 -13.74 0.46 0.26
C LEU A 127 -13.15 -0.44 1.36
N LEU A 128 -12.17 -1.28 1.02
CA LEU A 128 -11.49 -2.15 1.99
C LEU A 128 -10.85 -1.34 3.12
N MET A 129 -10.18 -0.24 2.75
CA MET A 129 -9.57 0.67 3.71
C MET A 129 -10.62 1.31 4.62
N ALA A 130 -11.73 1.82 4.06
CA ALA A 130 -12.79 2.43 4.85
C ALA A 130 -13.44 1.43 5.82
N GLU A 131 -13.64 0.18 5.42
CA GLU A 131 -14.16 -0.88 6.29
C GLU A 131 -13.22 -1.16 7.47
N ASN A 132 -11.92 -1.33 7.20
CA ASN A 132 -10.91 -1.51 8.23
C ASN A 132 -10.83 -0.31 9.19
N PHE A 133 -10.90 0.90 8.64
CA PHE A 133 -10.88 2.13 9.44
C PHE A 133 -12.11 2.20 10.34
N LYS A 134 -13.31 1.88 9.85
CA LYS A 134 -14.55 1.92 10.63
C LYS A 134 -14.45 0.98 11.84
N LYS A 135 -13.96 -0.26 11.63
CA LYS A 135 -13.76 -1.25 12.70
C LYS A 135 -12.87 -0.72 13.83
N GLU A 136 -11.79 -0.01 13.50
CA GLU A 136 -10.87 0.55 14.50
C GLU A 136 -11.41 1.85 15.13
N LEU A 137 -11.97 2.75 14.32
CA LEU A 137 -12.48 4.04 14.76
C LEU A 137 -13.76 3.91 15.61
N ASP A 138 -14.60 2.91 15.38
CA ASP A 138 -15.75 2.64 16.25
C ASP A 138 -15.35 2.14 17.63
N ARG A 139 -14.17 1.51 17.75
CA ARG A 139 -13.61 1.10 19.05
C ARG A 139 -13.00 2.26 19.82
N THR A 140 -12.39 3.22 19.12
CA THR A 140 -11.51 4.24 19.73
C THR A 140 -12.08 5.67 19.69
N GLN A 141 -12.88 6.00 18.68
CA GLN A 141 -13.32 7.36 18.33
C GLN A 141 -14.80 7.44 17.93
N LYS A 142 -15.64 6.51 18.38
CA LYS A 142 -17.06 6.45 18.00
C LYS A 142 -17.76 7.81 18.10
N GLY A 143 -18.39 8.23 17.00
CA GLY A 143 -19.10 9.52 16.90
C GLY A 143 -18.23 10.77 16.72
N LYS A 144 -16.89 10.66 16.81
CA LYS A 144 -15.93 11.77 16.63
C LYS A 144 -15.39 11.89 15.20
N TYR A 145 -15.75 10.96 14.32
CA TYR A 145 -15.34 10.96 12.92
C TYR A 145 -16.54 10.90 11.97
N GLN A 146 -16.29 11.21 10.70
CA GLN A 146 -17.22 10.95 9.60
C GLN A 146 -16.45 10.56 8.34
N MET A 147 -16.94 9.54 7.64
CA MET A 147 -16.43 9.10 6.35
C MET A 147 -17.23 9.73 5.21
N VAL A 148 -16.53 10.08 4.13
CA VAL A 148 -17.09 10.67 2.92
C VAL A 148 -16.48 10.00 1.70
N PHE A 149 -17.29 9.52 0.77
CA PHE A 149 -16.85 9.08 -0.56
C PHE A 149 -17.20 10.14 -1.61
N ILE A 150 -16.20 10.51 -2.42
CA ILE A 150 -16.40 11.35 -3.60
C ILE A 150 -16.61 10.41 -4.79
N GLU A 151 -17.81 10.42 -5.34
CA GLU A 151 -18.16 9.66 -6.54
C GLU A 151 -17.65 10.40 -7.79
N THR A 152 -16.80 9.73 -8.57
CA THR A 152 -16.27 10.26 -9.83
C THR A 152 -17.12 9.79 -11.01
N HIS A 153 -17.30 10.66 -12.00
CA HIS A 153 -18.00 10.33 -13.25
C HIS A 153 -17.09 9.54 -14.20
N ASN A 154 -16.57 8.38 -13.80
CA ASN A 154 -16.00 7.42 -14.76
C ASN A 154 -17.11 6.53 -15.36
N VAL A 155 -18.22 7.16 -15.75
CA VAL A 155 -19.20 6.53 -16.63
C VAL A 155 -19.02 7.17 -18.00
N PRO A 156 -18.86 6.39 -19.09
CA PRO A 156 -18.82 6.94 -20.44
C PRO A 156 -20.23 7.44 -20.81
N PHE A 157 -20.63 8.59 -20.27
CA PHE A 157 -21.80 9.33 -20.69
C PHE A 157 -21.36 10.43 -21.67
N HIS A 158 -20.87 10.02 -22.84
CA HIS A 158 -21.27 10.74 -24.03
C HIS A 158 -22.77 10.49 -24.17
N ILE A 159 -23.57 11.52 -23.90
CA ILE A 159 -25.04 11.47 -23.95
C ILE A 159 -25.49 11.89 -25.35
N PRO A 160 -25.95 10.98 -26.23
CA PRO A 160 -26.96 11.35 -27.23
C PRO A 160 -28.31 11.54 -26.51
N GLN A 161 -29.10 12.48 -27.00
CA GLN A 161 -30.33 13.04 -26.40
C GLN A 161 -31.53 12.08 -26.19
N ARG A 162 -31.34 10.76 -26.00
CA ARG A 162 -32.45 9.82 -25.77
C ARG A 162 -32.22 9.01 -24.48
N PHE A 163 -32.80 9.50 -23.40
CA PHE A 163 -32.95 8.81 -22.10
C PHE A 163 -33.76 7.51 -22.29
N SER A 164 -33.24 6.37 -21.83
CA SER A 164 -34.01 5.13 -21.70
C SER A 164 -33.81 4.55 -20.31
N PHE A 165 -34.90 4.40 -19.55
CA PHE A 165 -34.95 3.86 -18.19
C PHE A 165 -34.27 2.48 -18.09
N LEU A 166 -34.41 1.65 -19.13
CA LEU A 166 -33.80 0.32 -19.21
C LEU A 166 -32.27 0.37 -19.19
N ARG A 167 -31.65 1.39 -19.80
CA ARG A 167 -30.19 1.58 -19.76
C ARG A 167 -29.69 2.01 -18.39
N ILE A 168 -30.48 2.79 -17.65
CA ILE A 168 -30.17 3.19 -16.28
C ILE A 168 -30.29 1.98 -15.34
N LEU A 169 -31.29 1.12 -15.59
CA LEU A 169 -31.54 -0.07 -14.79
C LEU A 169 -30.51 -1.17 -15.05
N ILE A 170 -30.09 -1.39 -16.30
CA ILE A 170 -29.04 -2.37 -16.64
C ILE A 170 -27.65 -1.84 -16.26
N GLY A 171 -27.35 -0.57 -16.54
CA GLY A 171 -26.05 0.04 -16.24
C GLY A 171 -25.79 0.31 -14.75
N SER A 172 -26.83 0.26 -13.89
CA SER A 172 -26.65 0.42 -12.44
C SER A 172 -26.34 -0.89 -11.72
N MET A 173 -26.63 -2.06 -12.29
CA MET A 173 -26.47 -3.34 -11.58
C MET A 173 -25.01 -3.65 -11.23
N ASP A 174 -24.04 -3.34 -12.11
CA ASP A 174 -22.61 -3.52 -11.82
C ASP A 174 -22.05 -2.43 -10.88
N HIS A 175 -22.59 -1.21 -10.96
CA HIS A 175 -22.17 -0.08 -10.13
C HIS A 175 -22.72 -0.13 -8.69
N THR A 176 -23.78 -0.92 -8.44
CA THR A 176 -24.45 -0.95 -7.14
C THR A 176 -23.69 -1.67 -6.04
N THR A 177 -22.78 -2.60 -6.34
CA THR A 177 -22.06 -3.38 -5.30
C THR A 177 -21.16 -2.49 -4.43
N GLY A 178 -20.28 -1.70 -5.05
CA GLY A 178 -19.42 -0.75 -4.32
C GLY A 178 -20.20 0.38 -3.65
N ILE A 179 -21.33 0.78 -4.25
CA ILE A 179 -22.24 1.77 -3.68
C ILE A 179 -22.93 1.25 -2.41
N ASN A 180 -23.44 0.02 -2.45
CA ASN A 180 -24.09 -0.63 -1.32
C ASN A 180 -23.08 -0.83 -0.17
N HIS A 181 -21.83 -1.20 -0.49
CA HIS A 181 -20.76 -1.34 0.52
C HIS A 181 -20.45 -0.01 1.21
N ALA A 182 -20.42 1.10 0.47
CA ALA A 182 -20.25 2.43 1.05
C ALA A 182 -21.43 2.84 1.95
N ASP A 183 -22.65 2.40 1.63
CA ASP A 183 -23.85 2.66 2.43
C ASP A 183 -23.83 1.87 3.75
N GLU A 184 -23.33 0.63 3.75
CA GLU A 184 -23.12 -0.17 4.97
C GLU A 184 -22.11 0.48 5.95
N LEU A 185 -21.23 1.35 5.45
CA LEU A 185 -20.25 2.07 6.25
C LEU A 185 -20.81 3.34 6.92
N ASP A 186 -22.09 3.68 6.74
CA ASP A 186 -22.69 4.96 7.13
C ASP A 186 -21.96 6.19 6.55
N ALA A 187 -21.31 6.01 5.39
CA ALA A 187 -20.50 7.05 4.78
C ALA A 187 -21.37 8.05 3.99
N TRP A 188 -20.97 9.32 3.99
CA TRP A 188 -21.63 10.31 3.13
C TRP A 188 -21.13 10.19 1.70
N ARG A 189 -22.05 10.22 0.73
CA ARG A 189 -21.72 10.17 -0.69
C ARG A 189 -21.92 11.53 -1.33
N VAL A 190 -20.87 12.02 -1.97
CA VAL A 190 -20.84 13.32 -2.63
C VAL A 190 -20.54 13.13 -4.11
N LEU A 191 -21.40 13.68 -4.94
CA LEU A 191 -21.12 13.81 -6.37
C LEU A 191 -20.46 15.16 -6.59
N GLU A 192 -19.19 15.15 -6.99
CA GLU A 192 -18.43 16.38 -7.24
C GLU A 192 -17.84 16.34 -8.65
N GLN A 193 -18.11 17.39 -9.43
CA GLN A 193 -17.46 17.57 -10.72
C GLN A 193 -16.09 18.18 -10.46
N VAL A 194 -15.03 17.39 -10.60
CA VAL A 194 -13.67 17.92 -10.55
C VAL A 194 -13.47 18.80 -11.77
N HIS A 195 -13.41 20.11 -11.57
CA HIS A 195 -13.07 21.03 -12.65
C HIS A 195 -11.56 20.95 -12.93
N PRO A 196 -11.14 20.87 -14.21
CA PRO A 196 -9.72 20.71 -14.59
C PRO A 196 -8.78 21.84 -14.13
N LEU A 197 -9.31 22.94 -13.59
CA LEU A 197 -8.57 24.15 -13.22
C LEU A 197 -8.39 24.32 -11.70
N GLY A 198 -8.59 23.27 -10.88
CA GLY A 198 -8.28 23.25 -9.45
C GLY A 198 -9.17 24.12 -8.54
N LYS A 199 -9.85 25.14 -9.08
CA LYS A 199 -10.62 26.13 -8.31
C LYS A 199 -11.83 25.56 -7.54
N ALA A 200 -12.28 24.35 -7.85
CA ALA A 200 -13.54 23.80 -7.34
C ALA A 200 -13.43 22.45 -6.61
N PHE A 201 -12.22 21.95 -6.30
CA PHE A 201 -12.08 20.63 -5.66
C PHE A 201 -12.76 20.56 -4.29
N PHE A 202 -12.77 21.66 -3.55
CA PHE A 202 -13.58 21.85 -2.35
C PHE A 202 -14.51 23.04 -2.59
N ASP A 203 -15.52 22.88 -3.45
CA ASP A 203 -16.59 23.87 -3.59
C ASP A 203 -17.91 23.38 -2.96
N GLY A 204 -18.79 24.33 -2.67
CA GLY A 204 -20.13 24.00 -2.17
C GLY A 204 -20.18 23.52 -0.71
N LEU A 205 -20.77 22.34 -0.49
CA LEU A 205 -21.12 21.86 0.86
C LEU A 205 -19.96 21.11 1.54
N LEU A 206 -19.21 20.31 0.78
CA LEU A 206 -18.06 19.56 1.29
C LEU A 206 -16.98 20.52 1.82
N ALA A 207 -16.68 21.57 1.06
CA ALA A 207 -15.78 22.66 1.46
C ALA A 207 -16.09 23.23 2.85
N LYS A 208 -17.39 23.41 3.14
CA LYS A 208 -17.86 23.96 4.41
C LYS A 208 -17.74 22.93 5.54
N CYS A 209 -17.87 21.64 5.24
CA CYS A 209 -17.62 20.57 6.19
C CYS A 209 -16.11 20.46 6.51
N VAL A 210 -15.24 20.54 5.50
CA VAL A 210 -13.77 20.55 5.67
C VAL A 210 -13.32 21.75 6.50
N LYS A 211 -13.83 22.95 6.23
CA LYS A 211 -13.51 24.13 7.05
C LYS A 211 -13.96 24.02 8.51
N LYS A 212 -14.99 23.22 8.80
CA LYS A 212 -15.51 23.00 10.15
C LYS A 212 -14.81 21.85 10.89
N SER A 213 -14.20 20.91 10.18
CA SER A 213 -13.53 19.77 10.82
C SER A 213 -12.26 20.21 11.53
N THR A 214 -11.85 19.43 12.53
CA THR A 214 -10.56 19.61 13.22
C THR A 214 -9.40 19.15 12.35
N GLN A 215 -9.59 18.02 11.67
CA GLN A 215 -8.62 17.38 10.81
C GLN A 215 -9.35 16.72 9.64
N THR A 216 -8.69 16.71 8.49
CA THR A 216 -9.19 16.06 7.28
C THR A 216 -8.09 15.14 6.73
N HIS A 217 -8.46 13.90 6.43
CA HIS A 217 -7.62 12.94 5.72
C HIS A 217 -8.25 12.67 4.36
N LEU A 218 -7.52 12.94 3.28
CA LEU A 218 -7.94 12.69 1.91
C LEU A 218 -7.14 11.53 1.33
N PHE A 219 -7.80 10.54 0.75
CA PHE A 219 -7.18 9.34 0.17
C PHE A 219 -7.39 9.30 -1.34
N LEU A 220 -6.30 9.32 -2.09
CA LEU A 220 -6.22 9.19 -3.55
C LEU A 220 -5.65 7.81 -3.92
N PHE A 221 -6.50 6.79 -3.80
CA PHE A 221 -6.11 5.36 -3.81
C PHE A 221 -6.80 4.60 -4.96
N SER A 222 -6.90 5.22 -6.14
CA SER A 222 -7.32 4.51 -7.35
C SER A 222 -6.26 3.48 -7.73
N ASN A 223 -6.64 2.49 -8.56
CA ASN A 223 -5.71 1.48 -9.06
C ASN A 223 -4.70 2.03 -10.09
N GLN A 224 -4.81 3.31 -10.48
CA GLN A 224 -3.96 3.94 -11.49
C GLN A 224 -3.13 5.06 -10.84
N GLU A 225 -1.82 4.88 -10.80
CA GLU A 225 -0.92 5.89 -10.21
C GLU A 225 -1.06 7.26 -10.87
N GLU A 226 -1.21 7.31 -12.20
CA GLU A 226 -1.36 8.56 -12.95
C GLU A 226 -2.59 9.36 -12.52
N GLU A 227 -3.72 8.68 -12.25
CA GLU A 227 -4.93 9.32 -11.74
C GLU A 227 -4.70 9.90 -10.35
N ASN A 228 -4.02 9.15 -9.47
CA ASN A 228 -3.71 9.59 -8.11
C ASN A 228 -2.81 10.84 -8.11
N ILE A 229 -1.76 10.86 -8.92
CA ILE A 229 -0.83 12.00 -9.05
C ILE A 229 -1.49 13.21 -9.72
N HIS A 230 -2.34 12.98 -10.74
CA HIS A 230 -3.11 14.05 -11.35
C HIS A 230 -4.02 14.73 -10.32
N MET A 231 -4.73 13.92 -9.53
CA MET A 231 -5.60 14.43 -8.47
C MET A 231 -4.83 15.12 -7.35
N LEU A 232 -3.66 14.60 -6.96
CA LEU A 232 -2.78 15.26 -6.00
C LEU A 232 -2.38 16.66 -6.48
N THR A 233 -2.09 16.81 -7.78
CA THR A 233 -1.77 18.10 -8.39
C THR A 233 -2.94 19.09 -8.28
N ILE A 234 -4.16 18.64 -8.58
CA ILE A 234 -5.39 19.43 -8.45
C ILE A 234 -5.62 19.86 -7.00
N VAL A 235 -5.51 18.92 -6.05
CA VAL A 235 -5.69 19.17 -4.61
C VAL A 235 -4.65 20.18 -4.11
N ASN A 236 -3.38 20.00 -4.44
CA ASN A 236 -2.31 20.90 -3.98
C ASN A 236 -2.50 22.34 -4.51
N GLN A 237 -2.98 22.49 -5.75
CA GLN A 237 -3.35 23.81 -6.30
C GLN A 237 -4.57 24.42 -5.59
N ALA A 238 -5.57 23.60 -5.24
CA ALA A 238 -6.78 24.02 -4.54
C ALA A 238 -6.53 24.36 -3.06
N GLU A 239 -5.65 23.62 -2.39
CA GLU A 239 -5.29 23.80 -0.99
C GLU A 239 -4.58 25.13 -0.76
N GLN A 240 -3.68 25.53 -1.67
CA GLN A 240 -3.09 26.87 -1.66
C GLN A 240 -4.15 27.99 -1.64
N LEU A 241 -5.35 27.74 -2.18
CA LEU A 241 -6.50 28.65 -2.16
C LEU A 241 -7.36 28.53 -0.88
N CYS A 242 -7.28 27.41 -0.16
CA CYS A 242 -8.13 27.06 0.98
C CYS A 242 -7.48 27.26 2.36
N ARG A 243 -6.32 27.94 2.45
CA ARG A 243 -5.55 28.25 3.68
C ARG A 243 -6.29 29.16 4.69
N SER A 244 -7.46 28.74 5.19
CA SER A 244 -8.03 29.25 6.43
C SER A 244 -7.58 28.36 7.60
N SER A 245 -7.04 29.00 8.63
CA SER A 245 -5.93 28.57 9.49
C SER A 245 -6.20 27.53 10.60
N GLU A 246 -7.27 26.73 10.56
CA GLU A 246 -7.61 25.83 11.69
C GLU A 246 -7.74 24.34 11.34
N ASN A 247 -7.92 23.97 10.06
CA ASN A 247 -8.02 22.56 9.65
C ASN A 247 -6.66 22.01 9.21
N LEU A 248 -6.26 20.87 9.77
CA LEU A 248 -5.10 20.12 9.28
C LEU A 248 -5.52 19.16 8.16
N LEU A 249 -5.22 19.49 6.91
CA LEU A 249 -5.43 18.61 5.77
C LEU A 249 -4.21 17.69 5.59
N ASN A 250 -4.47 16.38 5.55
CA ASN A 250 -3.47 15.34 5.26
C ASN A 250 -3.91 14.61 3.99
N VAL A 251 -3.05 14.57 2.97
CA VAL A 251 -3.35 13.96 1.67
C VAL A 251 -2.48 12.71 1.52
N TYR A 252 -3.12 11.56 1.43
CA TYR A 252 -2.48 10.27 1.18
C TYR A 252 -2.69 9.91 -0.28
N CYS A 253 -1.59 9.77 -1.01
CA CYS A 253 -1.60 9.48 -2.43
C CYS A 253 -0.91 8.14 -2.67
N MET A 254 -1.62 7.19 -3.30
CA MET A 254 -1.06 5.89 -3.63
C MET A 254 -0.22 5.99 -4.90
N ALA A 255 1.10 5.84 -4.77
CA ALA A 255 2.07 5.97 -5.85
C ALA A 255 3.42 5.36 -5.44
N GLN A 256 4.23 4.96 -6.43
CA GLN A 256 5.58 4.45 -6.15
C GLN A 256 6.46 5.52 -5.50
N ARG A 257 7.29 5.12 -4.53
CA ARG A 257 8.27 6.00 -3.87
C ARG A 257 9.52 6.19 -4.74
N ASP A 258 9.37 6.97 -5.81
CA ASP A 258 10.49 7.45 -6.63
C ASP A 258 10.87 8.91 -6.30
N ALA A 259 11.96 9.40 -6.89
CA ALA A 259 12.43 10.75 -6.62
C ALA A 259 11.42 11.84 -7.04
N LYS A 260 10.62 11.57 -8.07
CA LYS A 260 9.59 12.49 -8.58
C LYS A 260 8.43 12.59 -7.58
N ASN A 261 7.94 11.47 -7.10
CA ASN A 261 6.80 11.40 -6.19
C ASN A 261 7.18 11.86 -4.77
N LEU A 262 8.37 11.52 -4.29
CA LEU A 262 8.89 11.99 -3.00
C LEU A 262 9.12 13.51 -2.96
N ALA A 263 9.27 14.17 -4.12
CA ALA A 263 9.33 15.62 -4.18
C ALA A 263 8.03 16.28 -3.66
N TRP A 264 6.88 15.58 -3.76
CA TRP A 264 5.62 16.04 -3.19
C TRP A 264 5.65 16.07 -1.66
N GLU A 265 6.19 15.03 -1.00
CA GLU A 265 6.37 15.02 0.47
C GLU A 265 7.38 16.09 0.95
N ALA A 266 8.32 16.47 0.08
CA ALA A 266 9.28 17.52 0.35
C ALA A 266 8.70 18.93 0.16
N SER A 267 7.56 19.07 -0.52
CA SER A 267 6.89 20.35 -0.72
C SER A 267 6.46 20.98 0.61
N ARG A 268 6.52 22.31 0.74
CA ARG A 268 6.32 23.02 2.02
C ARG A 268 4.85 23.27 2.35
N ASP A 269 3.94 23.04 1.42
CA ASP A 269 2.63 23.69 1.43
C ASP A 269 1.46 22.81 1.86
N ALA A 270 1.63 21.49 1.88
CA ALA A 270 0.61 20.47 2.19
C ALA A 270 1.23 19.28 2.96
N ASN A 271 0.49 18.64 3.88
CA ASN A 271 0.90 17.37 4.48
C ASN A 271 0.58 16.22 3.53
N ILE A 272 1.47 16.03 2.55
CA ILE A 272 1.36 14.97 1.54
C ILE A 272 2.14 13.75 2.01
N HIS A 273 1.51 12.59 1.90
CA HIS A 273 2.05 11.28 2.23
C HIS A 273 1.95 10.38 0.99
N ILE A 274 3.07 9.90 0.49
CA ILE A 274 3.12 8.94 -0.61
C ILE A 274 3.07 7.53 -0.01
N VAL A 275 2.04 6.80 -0.38
CA VAL A 275 1.79 5.43 0.06
C VAL A 275 2.12 4.49 -1.09
N ASP A 276 3.17 3.71 -0.91
CA ASP A 276 3.64 2.73 -1.90
C ASP A 276 3.09 1.35 -1.52
N ASP A 277 2.17 0.84 -2.33
CA ASP A 277 1.49 -0.42 -2.11
C ASP A 277 2.43 -1.62 -2.22
N ALA A 278 3.43 -1.55 -3.10
CA ALA A 278 4.46 -2.57 -3.20
C ALA A 278 5.32 -2.63 -1.94
N MET A 279 5.74 -1.48 -1.40
CA MET A 279 6.49 -1.43 -0.14
C MET A 279 5.64 -1.86 1.06
N LEU A 280 4.36 -1.52 1.10
CA LEU A 280 3.43 -2.01 2.13
C LEU A 280 3.23 -3.53 2.06
N ALA A 281 3.28 -4.11 0.87
CA ALA A 281 3.23 -5.57 0.73
C ALA A 281 4.51 -6.20 1.29
N VAL A 282 5.68 -5.68 0.89
CA VAL A 282 6.98 -6.21 1.35
C VAL A 282 7.20 -5.99 2.85
N SER A 283 6.63 -4.93 3.45
CA SER A 283 6.75 -4.70 4.89
C SER A 283 6.13 -5.83 5.73
N GLN A 284 5.13 -6.55 5.21
CA GLN A 284 4.58 -7.74 5.87
C GLN A 284 5.64 -8.85 6.02
N LEU A 285 6.58 -8.95 5.07
CA LEU A 285 7.72 -9.86 5.17
C LEU A 285 8.80 -9.34 6.11
N MET A 286 9.02 -8.02 6.15
CA MET A 286 9.97 -7.39 7.07
C MET A 286 9.55 -7.55 8.54
N GLU A 287 8.24 -7.58 8.83
CA GLU A 287 7.72 -7.81 10.18
C GLU A 287 7.63 -9.30 10.54
N ASN A 288 7.63 -10.20 9.56
CA ASN A 288 7.58 -11.64 9.80
C ASN A 288 8.99 -12.21 10.01
N ARG A 289 9.31 -12.59 11.25
CA ARG A 289 10.59 -13.21 11.64
C ARG A 289 11.00 -14.35 10.70
N ALA A 290 10.09 -15.20 10.25
CA ALA A 290 10.40 -16.36 9.41
C ALA A 290 10.82 -15.99 7.97
N SER A 291 10.40 -14.83 7.49
CA SER A 291 10.64 -14.36 6.12
C SER A 291 11.95 -13.60 5.96
N LEU A 292 12.67 -13.32 7.05
CA LEU A 292 13.88 -12.50 7.03
C LEU A 292 15.09 -13.26 6.44
N PRO A 293 15.93 -12.60 5.62
CA PRO A 293 17.13 -13.21 5.01
C PRO A 293 18.08 -13.87 6.02
N ALA A 294 18.10 -13.41 7.27
CA ALA A 294 18.93 -13.99 8.34
C ALA A 294 18.65 -15.49 8.59
N ASN A 295 17.46 -15.99 8.26
CA ASN A 295 17.15 -17.43 8.36
C ASN A 295 17.73 -18.26 7.21
N PHE A 296 18.20 -17.61 6.14
CA PHE A 296 18.62 -18.27 4.89
C PHE A 296 20.14 -18.24 4.69
N VAL A 297 20.89 -17.92 5.73
CA VAL A 297 22.37 -17.80 5.70
C VAL A 297 23.08 -18.68 6.74
N ARG A 298 22.35 -19.59 7.40
CA ARG A 298 22.84 -20.51 8.44
C ARG A 298 23.73 -19.78 9.47
N PRO A 299 23.16 -18.92 10.31
CA PRO A 299 23.96 -18.09 11.20
C PRO A 299 24.76 -18.92 12.20
N ASP A 300 26.06 -18.64 12.33
CA ASP A 300 26.86 -19.04 13.49
C ASP A 300 26.51 -18.11 14.65
N THR A 301 25.57 -18.59 15.48
CA THR A 301 25.05 -17.83 16.61
C THR A 301 26.06 -17.55 17.72
N THR A 302 27.22 -18.22 17.70
CA THR A 302 28.29 -17.99 18.69
C THR A 302 29.17 -16.80 18.34
N ARG A 303 29.13 -16.35 17.08
CA ARG A 303 29.89 -15.20 16.57
C ARG A 303 29.01 -14.14 15.91
N ALA A 304 27.73 -14.43 15.69
CA ALA A 304 26.79 -13.61 14.92
C ALA A 304 27.27 -13.31 13.49
N VAL A 305 27.67 -14.36 12.77
CA VAL A 305 28.10 -14.29 11.36
C VAL A 305 27.33 -15.30 10.51
N ALA A 306 27.25 -15.08 9.21
CA ALA A 306 26.71 -16.03 8.24
C ALA A 306 27.75 -17.11 7.91
N THR A 307 27.29 -18.37 7.78
CA THR A 307 28.14 -19.48 7.32
C THR A 307 27.78 -19.95 5.91
N ALA A 308 26.66 -19.47 5.35
CA ALA A 308 26.24 -19.74 4.00
C ALA A 308 25.94 -18.42 3.24
N PRO A 309 26.21 -18.40 1.92
CA PRO A 309 25.87 -17.27 1.06
C PRO A 309 24.36 -17.09 0.96
N PHE A 310 23.90 -15.84 0.87
CA PHE A 310 22.50 -15.55 0.61
C PHE A 310 22.20 -15.67 -0.89
N ARG A 311 21.31 -16.57 -1.27
CA ARG A 311 20.95 -16.84 -2.67
C ARG A 311 19.45 -16.74 -2.89
N ALA A 312 19.06 -15.79 -3.73
CA ALA A 312 17.67 -15.51 -4.05
C ALA A 312 17.40 -15.46 -5.56
N VAL A 313 16.19 -15.85 -5.94
CA VAL A 313 15.68 -15.70 -7.30
C VAL A 313 14.37 -14.93 -7.25
N ILE A 314 14.28 -13.84 -7.99
CA ILE A 314 13.07 -13.03 -8.16
C ILE A 314 12.58 -13.21 -9.60
N ILE A 315 11.34 -13.67 -9.75
CA ILE A 315 10.65 -13.85 -11.03
C ILE A 315 9.63 -12.72 -11.15
N GLY A 316 9.83 -11.81 -12.09
CA GLY A 316 9.07 -10.56 -12.25
C GLY A 316 9.77 -9.36 -11.59
N PHE A 317 9.95 -8.28 -12.35
CA PHE A 317 10.65 -7.05 -11.96
C PHE A 317 9.80 -5.79 -12.08
N GLY A 318 8.48 -5.97 -11.90
CA GLY A 318 7.54 -4.87 -11.63
C GLY A 318 7.77 -4.21 -10.26
N PRO A 319 6.83 -3.38 -9.77
CA PRO A 319 7.00 -2.59 -8.54
C PRO A 319 7.30 -3.44 -7.30
N ILE A 320 6.61 -4.58 -7.14
CA ILE A 320 6.87 -5.52 -6.04
C ILE A 320 8.22 -6.22 -6.23
N GLY A 321 8.58 -6.65 -7.44
CA GLY A 321 9.88 -7.27 -7.72
C GLY A 321 11.05 -6.34 -7.39
N GLN A 322 10.94 -5.06 -7.75
CA GLN A 322 11.92 -4.03 -7.36
C GLN A 322 11.95 -3.82 -5.85
N SER A 323 10.78 -3.75 -5.19
CA SER A 323 10.70 -3.61 -3.73
C SER A 323 11.31 -4.82 -3.00
N MET A 324 11.14 -6.02 -3.55
CA MET A 324 11.77 -7.24 -3.06
C MET A 324 13.28 -7.24 -3.26
N LEU A 325 13.79 -6.77 -4.42
CA LEU A 325 15.23 -6.62 -4.61
C LEU A 325 15.83 -5.66 -3.57
N HIS A 326 15.16 -4.53 -3.29
CA HIS A 326 15.56 -3.59 -2.24
C HIS A 326 15.63 -4.28 -0.87
N PHE A 327 14.54 -4.94 -0.47
CA PHE A 327 14.46 -5.67 0.79
C PHE A 327 15.57 -6.73 0.91
N LEU A 328 15.72 -7.60 -0.09
CA LEU A 328 16.67 -8.69 -0.03
C LEU A 328 18.13 -8.20 -0.06
N TYR A 329 18.44 -7.20 -0.88
CA TYR A 329 19.81 -6.65 -0.95
C TYR A 329 20.23 -5.98 0.35
N GLU A 330 19.34 -5.20 0.98
CA GLU A 330 19.62 -4.56 2.27
C GLU A 330 19.62 -5.57 3.42
N HIS A 331 18.59 -6.42 3.51
CA HIS A 331 18.38 -7.29 4.68
C HIS A 331 19.25 -8.55 4.69
N SER A 332 20.00 -8.84 3.62
CA SER A 332 20.96 -9.96 3.56
C SER A 332 22.43 -9.55 3.75
N ALA A 333 22.69 -8.26 3.99
CA ALA A 333 24.04 -7.72 4.16
C ALA A 333 24.64 -8.10 5.53
N PHE A 334 25.21 -9.31 5.61
CA PHE A 334 25.84 -9.86 6.82
C PHE A 334 27.34 -10.05 6.67
N LEU A 335 28.03 -10.27 7.79
CA LEU A 335 29.41 -10.74 7.78
C LEU A 335 29.51 -12.24 7.54
N ASP A 336 30.57 -12.68 6.87
CA ASP A 336 31.00 -14.08 6.81
C ASP A 336 31.88 -14.47 8.02
N THR A 337 32.32 -15.73 8.07
CA THR A 337 33.19 -16.27 9.13
C THR A 337 34.56 -15.62 9.22
N ASP A 338 35.03 -15.03 8.10
CA ASP A 338 36.30 -14.34 7.98
C ASP A 338 36.18 -12.85 8.36
N GLY A 339 34.96 -12.35 8.58
CA GLY A 339 34.67 -10.95 8.89
C GLY A 339 34.67 -10.03 7.66
N ASN A 340 34.46 -10.57 6.45
CA ASN A 340 34.16 -9.80 5.25
C ASN A 340 32.64 -9.80 4.99
N ARG A 341 32.18 -9.06 3.98
CA ARG A 341 30.78 -9.13 3.54
C ARG A 341 30.48 -10.54 3.01
N ASN A 342 29.46 -11.18 3.57
CA ASN A 342 28.96 -12.46 3.09
C ASN A 342 28.51 -12.35 1.63
N GLU A 343 28.75 -13.41 0.86
CA GLU A 343 28.37 -13.45 -0.56
C GLU A 343 26.83 -13.37 -0.69
N ILE A 344 26.39 -12.46 -1.56
CA ILE A 344 24.98 -12.25 -1.92
C ILE A 344 24.84 -12.54 -3.41
N ASN A 345 23.88 -13.37 -3.79
CA ASN A 345 23.54 -13.61 -5.19
C ASN A 345 22.03 -13.52 -5.37
N ILE A 346 21.57 -12.42 -5.95
CA ILE A 346 20.17 -12.18 -6.27
C ILE A 346 20.04 -12.19 -7.79
N THR A 347 19.42 -13.24 -8.32
CA THR A 347 19.08 -13.33 -9.74
C THR A 347 17.66 -12.83 -9.95
N VAL A 348 17.45 -11.92 -10.89
CA VAL A 348 16.13 -11.41 -11.25
C VAL A 348 15.85 -11.74 -12.71
N LEU A 349 14.71 -12.37 -12.94
CA LEU A 349 14.23 -12.82 -14.25
C LEU A 349 12.98 -12.02 -14.59
N ASP A 350 12.96 -11.35 -15.73
CA ASP A 350 11.78 -10.64 -16.23
C ASP A 350 11.77 -10.62 -17.76
N GLU A 351 10.59 -10.63 -18.37
CA GLU A 351 10.45 -10.64 -19.84
C GLU A 351 10.85 -9.29 -20.47
N GLU A 352 10.70 -8.18 -19.74
CA GLU A 352 10.97 -6.81 -20.17
C GLU A 352 12.24 -6.23 -19.53
N MET A 353 13.16 -7.09 -19.06
CA MET A 353 14.32 -6.65 -18.27
C MET A 353 15.19 -5.61 -19.01
N ASP A 354 15.40 -5.72 -20.33
CA ASP A 354 16.21 -4.74 -21.07
C ASP A 354 15.54 -3.35 -21.14
N HIS A 355 14.22 -3.27 -20.97
CA HIS A 355 13.50 -2.01 -20.87
C HIS A 355 13.55 -1.41 -19.46
N VAL A 356 13.48 -2.24 -18.41
CA VAL A 356 13.43 -1.79 -17.01
C VAL A 356 14.82 -1.52 -16.42
N LYS A 357 15.81 -2.36 -16.74
CA LYS A 357 17.17 -2.33 -16.19
C LYS A 357 17.90 -0.98 -16.38
N PRO A 358 17.84 -0.30 -17.55
CA PRO A 358 18.49 1.00 -17.71
C PRO A 358 17.93 2.08 -16.78
N LEU A 359 16.60 2.10 -16.59
CA LEU A 359 15.93 3.05 -15.70
C LEU A 359 16.26 2.75 -14.23
N PHE A 360 16.30 1.47 -13.86
CA PHE A 360 16.70 1.03 -12.54
C PHE A 360 18.14 1.49 -12.20
N PHE A 361 19.12 1.24 -13.08
CA PHE A 361 20.50 1.66 -12.84
C PHE A 361 20.73 3.17 -12.92
N ALA A 362 19.90 3.90 -13.68
CA ALA A 362 19.93 5.36 -13.64
C ALA A 362 19.52 5.90 -12.25
N LYS A 363 18.61 5.20 -11.56
CA LYS A 363 18.18 5.52 -10.19
C LYS A 363 19.18 5.05 -9.13
N TYR A 364 19.81 3.89 -9.34
CA TYR A 364 20.71 3.22 -8.39
C TYR A 364 22.07 2.91 -9.02
N PRO A 365 22.90 3.94 -9.30
CA PRO A 365 24.15 3.78 -10.04
C PRO A 365 25.16 2.83 -9.37
N ALA A 366 25.18 2.75 -8.04
CA ALA A 366 26.06 1.83 -7.31
C ALA A 366 25.78 0.34 -7.58
N LEU A 367 24.58 0.01 -8.08
CA LEU A 367 24.18 -1.36 -8.36
C LEU A 367 24.53 -1.82 -9.78
N LYS A 368 24.95 -0.90 -10.67
CA LYS A 368 25.17 -1.20 -12.09
C LYS A 368 26.23 -2.29 -12.32
N ASP A 369 27.34 -2.18 -11.61
CA ASP A 369 28.49 -3.10 -11.72
C ASP A 369 28.61 -3.98 -10.47
N ASN A 370 27.52 -4.13 -9.71
CA ASN A 370 27.50 -4.88 -8.47
C ASN A 370 27.36 -6.38 -8.77
N ALA A 371 28.37 -7.15 -8.43
CA ALA A 371 28.41 -8.60 -8.66
C ALA A 371 27.33 -9.38 -7.89
N SER A 372 26.68 -8.77 -6.89
CA SER A 372 25.65 -9.41 -6.09
C SER A 372 24.30 -9.54 -6.80
N ILE A 373 24.08 -8.79 -7.90
CA ILE A 373 22.79 -8.70 -8.58
C ILE A 373 22.96 -9.10 -10.04
N THR A 374 22.19 -10.09 -10.48
CA THR A 374 22.15 -10.55 -11.88
C THR A 374 20.77 -10.30 -12.45
N LEU A 375 20.65 -9.39 -13.41
CA LEU A 375 19.39 -9.04 -14.08
C LEU A 375 19.35 -9.63 -15.49
N LEU A 376 18.44 -10.57 -15.74
CA LEU A 376 18.32 -11.33 -16.99
C LEU A 376 16.96 -11.12 -17.66
N GLN A 377 16.98 -10.89 -18.97
CA GLN A 377 15.77 -10.87 -19.78
C GLN A 377 15.38 -12.30 -20.16
N GLN A 378 14.33 -12.84 -19.54
CA GLN A 378 13.86 -14.21 -19.78
C GLN A 378 12.35 -14.29 -19.59
N GLU A 379 11.64 -14.80 -20.60
CA GLU A 379 10.21 -15.09 -20.52
C GLU A 379 9.97 -16.34 -19.68
N MET A 380 8.95 -16.31 -18.81
CA MET A 380 8.60 -17.45 -17.99
C MET A 380 8.24 -18.67 -18.86
N GLY A 381 8.84 -19.82 -18.54
CA GLY A 381 8.61 -21.06 -19.28
C GLY A 381 9.41 -21.20 -20.59
N SER A 382 10.22 -20.18 -20.95
CA SER A 382 11.21 -20.32 -22.02
C SER A 382 12.27 -21.38 -21.67
N PRO A 383 12.91 -22.04 -22.66
CA PRO A 383 14.02 -22.96 -22.41
C PRO A 383 15.17 -22.32 -21.61
N GLU A 384 15.47 -21.05 -21.89
CA GLU A 384 16.49 -20.27 -21.19
C GLU A 384 16.10 -20.02 -19.74
N PHE A 385 14.84 -19.66 -19.50
CA PHE A 385 14.29 -19.54 -18.15
C PHE A 385 14.40 -20.86 -17.40
N LEU A 386 13.95 -21.97 -17.98
CA LEU A 386 14.03 -23.28 -17.34
C LEU A 386 15.47 -23.68 -17.04
N HIS A 387 16.41 -23.47 -17.97
CA HIS A 387 17.82 -23.77 -17.72
C HIS A 387 18.41 -22.90 -16.60
N THR A 388 18.17 -21.59 -16.61
CA THR A 388 18.63 -20.69 -15.55
C THR A 388 18.00 -21.04 -14.22
N VAL A 389 16.71 -21.33 -14.22
CA VAL A 389 15.97 -21.77 -13.04
C VAL A 389 16.54 -23.08 -12.53
N GLU A 390 16.75 -24.12 -13.34
CA GLU A 390 17.41 -25.38 -12.91
C GLU A 390 18.82 -25.15 -12.35
N GLU A 391 19.64 -24.32 -13.00
CA GLU A 391 20.99 -23.96 -12.56
C GLU A 391 20.99 -23.23 -11.21
N LYS A 392 20.05 -22.30 -11.00
CA LYS A 392 19.96 -21.50 -9.76
C LYS A 392 19.16 -22.20 -8.66
N LEU A 393 18.16 -23.00 -9.02
CA LEU A 393 17.28 -23.73 -8.10
C LEU A 393 18.01 -24.80 -7.32
N SER A 394 19.17 -25.30 -7.78
CA SER A 394 19.95 -26.23 -6.97
C SER A 394 20.52 -25.54 -5.73
N ASN A 395 20.78 -24.22 -5.78
CA ASN A 395 21.57 -23.52 -4.77
C ASN A 395 20.83 -22.36 -4.04
N ALA A 396 19.72 -21.85 -4.58
CA ALA A 396 18.95 -20.77 -3.97
C ALA A 396 17.91 -21.30 -2.97
N ASN A 397 17.62 -20.53 -1.92
CA ASN A 397 16.66 -20.92 -0.87
C ASN A 397 15.55 -19.87 -0.66
N TYR A 398 15.64 -18.74 -1.38
CA TYR A 398 14.68 -17.65 -1.30
C TYR A 398 14.13 -17.34 -2.69
N PHE A 399 12.88 -17.73 -2.95
CA PHE A 399 12.24 -17.52 -4.23
C PHE A 399 11.14 -16.49 -4.11
N VAL A 400 11.01 -15.59 -5.07
CA VAL A 400 9.95 -14.59 -5.14
C VAL A 400 9.29 -14.70 -6.51
N VAL A 401 7.96 -14.79 -6.55
CA VAL A 401 7.19 -14.91 -7.80
C VAL A 401 6.20 -13.75 -7.93
N ALA A 402 6.62 -12.64 -8.55
CA ALA A 402 5.91 -11.37 -8.63
C ALA A 402 5.55 -10.95 -10.08
N LEU A 403 4.85 -11.84 -10.80
CA LEU A 403 4.36 -11.71 -12.17
C LEU A 403 3.04 -10.92 -12.29
N ASN A 404 2.92 -9.74 -11.67
CA ASN A 404 1.85 -8.72 -11.81
C ASN A 404 0.35 -9.19 -11.76
N ASN A 405 0.06 -10.47 -11.54
CA ASN A 405 -1.26 -11.07 -11.63
C ASN A 405 -1.34 -12.31 -10.73
N ASP A 406 -2.36 -12.38 -9.88
CA ASP A 406 -2.58 -13.50 -8.94
C ASP A 406 -2.55 -14.86 -9.62
N LYS A 407 -3.21 -15.01 -10.77
CA LYS A 407 -3.28 -16.28 -11.50
C LYS A 407 -1.90 -16.74 -11.93
N PHE A 408 -1.10 -15.85 -12.51
CA PHE A 408 0.25 -16.19 -12.98
C PHE A 408 1.20 -16.42 -11.80
N ASN A 409 1.11 -15.58 -10.76
CA ASN A 409 1.87 -15.74 -9.52
C ASN A 409 1.65 -17.13 -8.90
N LEU A 410 0.39 -17.52 -8.71
CA LEU A 410 0.03 -18.78 -8.05
C LEU A 410 0.37 -19.99 -8.92
N SER A 411 0.13 -19.94 -10.23
CA SER A 411 0.52 -21.02 -11.14
C SER A 411 2.04 -21.23 -11.14
N ALA A 412 2.79 -20.14 -11.31
CA ALA A 412 4.25 -20.17 -11.32
C ALA A 412 4.85 -20.66 -10.01
N ALA A 413 4.29 -20.23 -8.88
CA ALA A 413 4.72 -20.70 -7.57
C ALA A 413 4.41 -22.18 -7.36
N ALA A 414 3.26 -22.67 -7.84
CA ALA A 414 2.91 -24.09 -7.78
C ALA A 414 3.89 -24.94 -8.61
N ASP A 415 4.16 -24.54 -9.85
CA ASP A 415 5.09 -25.24 -10.74
C ASP A 415 6.51 -25.27 -10.15
N LEU A 416 6.95 -24.15 -9.58
CA LEU A 416 8.24 -24.04 -8.90
C LEU A 416 8.32 -24.92 -7.65
N ALA A 417 7.25 -24.97 -6.85
CA ALA A 417 7.16 -25.84 -5.68
C ALA A 417 7.24 -27.32 -6.09
N ASP A 418 6.51 -27.72 -7.13
CA ASP A 418 6.55 -29.09 -7.65
C ASP A 418 7.93 -29.46 -8.15
N TRP A 419 8.62 -28.56 -8.87
CA TRP A 419 9.99 -28.79 -9.28
C TRP A 419 10.91 -28.99 -8.07
N LEU A 420 10.83 -28.12 -7.05
CA LEU A 420 11.69 -28.19 -5.86
C LEU A 420 11.48 -29.49 -5.08
N ILE A 421 10.23 -29.91 -4.90
CA ILE A 421 9.87 -31.15 -4.22
C ILE A 421 10.42 -32.37 -4.97
N LEU A 422 10.39 -32.35 -6.31
CA LEU A 422 10.86 -33.47 -7.13
C LEU A 422 12.39 -33.58 -7.17
N HIS A 423 13.11 -32.46 -7.14
CA HIS A 423 14.55 -32.43 -7.43
C HIS A 423 15.45 -32.21 -6.21
N ARG A 424 14.92 -31.76 -5.05
CA ARG A 424 15.70 -31.56 -3.84
C ARG A 424 15.37 -32.59 -2.77
N SER A 425 16.41 -33.15 -2.16
CA SER A 425 16.28 -34.03 -1.00
C SER A 425 15.92 -33.28 0.29
N ASP A 426 16.27 -32.00 0.38
CA ASP A 426 15.95 -31.12 1.52
C ASP A 426 15.58 -29.73 1.01
N PHE A 427 14.41 -29.26 1.42
CA PHE A 427 13.88 -27.93 1.15
C PHE A 427 13.35 -27.27 2.43
N ALA A 428 13.74 -27.77 3.61
CA ALA A 428 13.28 -27.25 4.90
C ALA A 428 13.63 -25.76 5.10
N GLU A 429 14.79 -25.33 4.56
CA GLU A 429 15.26 -23.94 4.56
C GLU A 429 14.86 -23.16 3.29
N CYS A 430 14.01 -23.71 2.43
CA CYS A 430 13.59 -23.09 1.17
C CYS A 430 12.17 -22.51 1.27
N ARG A 431 11.94 -21.31 0.76
CA ARG A 431 10.60 -20.69 0.71
C ARG A 431 10.34 -19.98 -0.61
N ILE A 432 9.09 -20.01 -1.05
CA ILE A 432 8.56 -19.30 -2.23
C ILE A 432 7.59 -18.23 -1.75
N PHE A 433 7.97 -16.96 -1.88
CA PHE A 433 7.18 -15.81 -1.50
C PHE A 433 6.36 -15.33 -2.70
N VAL A 434 5.06 -15.18 -2.51
CA VAL A 434 4.13 -14.88 -3.59
C VAL A 434 3.26 -13.68 -3.20
N PRO A 435 3.42 -12.51 -3.84
CA PRO A 435 2.53 -11.40 -3.65
C PRO A 435 1.14 -11.75 -4.19
N VAL A 436 0.11 -11.37 -3.46
CA VAL A 436 -1.28 -11.55 -3.85
C VAL A 436 -2.02 -10.23 -3.78
N TYR A 437 -2.73 -9.89 -4.85
CA TYR A 437 -3.33 -8.58 -5.11
C TYR A 437 -4.82 -8.52 -4.77
N SER A 438 -5.54 -9.65 -4.88
CA SER A 438 -7.00 -9.72 -4.67
C SER A 438 -7.42 -10.61 -3.49
N PRO A 439 -8.56 -10.33 -2.82
CA PRO A 439 -9.08 -11.19 -1.75
C PRO A 439 -9.34 -12.64 -2.16
N ILE A 440 -9.81 -12.86 -3.40
CA ILE A 440 -10.02 -14.21 -3.96
C ILE A 440 -8.67 -14.91 -4.14
N GLY A 441 -7.67 -14.19 -4.64
CA GLY A 441 -6.30 -14.69 -4.74
C GLY A 441 -5.76 -15.15 -3.39
N TYR A 442 -6.09 -14.47 -2.28
CA TYR A 442 -5.63 -14.87 -0.95
C TYR A 442 -6.19 -16.21 -0.50
N GLN A 443 -7.48 -16.45 -0.78
CA GLN A 443 -8.11 -17.73 -0.48
C GLN A 443 -7.42 -18.85 -1.26
N GLN A 444 -7.19 -18.64 -2.57
CA GLN A 444 -6.48 -19.59 -3.42
C GLN A 444 -5.03 -19.82 -2.97
N ALA A 445 -4.33 -18.77 -2.56
CA ALA A 445 -2.95 -18.86 -2.10
C ALA A 445 -2.84 -19.59 -0.75
N ALA A 446 -3.79 -19.39 0.15
CA ALA A 446 -3.85 -20.10 1.43
C ALA A 446 -4.10 -21.60 1.23
N GLU A 447 -5.00 -21.97 0.31
CA GLU A 447 -5.23 -23.37 -0.08
C GLU A 447 -3.98 -23.99 -0.70
N LEU A 448 -3.31 -23.28 -1.62
CA LEU A 448 -2.07 -23.74 -2.24
C LEU A 448 -0.93 -23.90 -1.22
N ALA A 449 -0.77 -22.94 -0.31
CA ALA A 449 0.23 -23.02 0.76
C ALA A 449 0.02 -24.23 1.67
N ALA A 450 -1.24 -24.55 2.00
CA ALA A 450 -1.59 -25.74 2.78
C ALA A 450 -1.29 -27.05 2.02
N GLN A 451 -1.49 -27.07 0.70
CA GLN A 451 -1.20 -28.24 -0.14
C GLN A 451 0.30 -28.50 -0.35
N LYS A 452 1.14 -27.46 -0.24
CA LYS A 452 2.60 -27.53 -0.48
C LYS A 452 3.42 -27.42 0.81
N ASP A 453 2.92 -27.94 1.93
CA ASP A 453 3.61 -27.98 3.24
C ASP A 453 4.23 -26.65 3.68
N SER A 454 3.53 -25.53 3.44
CA SER A 454 4.01 -24.16 3.74
C SER A 454 5.31 -23.74 3.04
N LEU A 455 5.69 -24.42 1.95
CA LEU A 455 6.77 -23.98 1.06
C LEU A 455 6.42 -22.64 0.39
N ILE A 456 5.14 -22.42 0.10
CA ILE A 456 4.60 -21.19 -0.47
C ILE A 456 4.09 -20.28 0.65
N ILE A 457 4.55 -19.03 0.64
CA ILE A 457 4.18 -17.99 1.61
C ILE A 457 3.53 -16.84 0.84
N PRO A 458 2.19 -16.70 0.87
CA PRO A 458 1.53 -15.52 0.32
C PRO A 458 1.81 -14.27 1.16
N PHE A 459 1.92 -13.11 0.53
CA PHE A 459 2.08 -11.83 1.20
C PHE A 459 1.46 -10.67 0.40
N GLY A 460 1.27 -9.52 1.06
CA GLY A 460 0.70 -8.32 0.44
C GLY A 460 -0.78 -8.11 0.71
N GLU A 461 -1.31 -8.70 1.79
CA GLU A 461 -2.76 -8.78 1.98
C GLU A 461 -3.31 -7.39 2.20
N LYS A 462 -4.15 -6.91 1.26
CA LYS A 462 -4.69 -5.55 1.33
C LYS A 462 -5.45 -5.31 2.63
N VAL A 463 -6.12 -6.33 3.16
CA VAL A 463 -6.82 -6.24 4.45
C VAL A 463 -5.85 -5.96 5.61
N LEU A 464 -4.62 -6.49 5.55
CA LEU A 464 -3.59 -6.25 6.56
C LEU A 464 -2.77 -4.98 6.28
N ALA A 465 -2.54 -4.65 5.00
CA ALA A 465 -1.75 -3.50 4.58
C ALA A 465 -2.52 -2.17 4.69
N PHE A 466 -3.78 -2.11 4.24
CA PHE A 466 -4.59 -0.88 4.14
C PHE A 466 -5.40 -0.66 5.42
N THR A 467 -4.71 -0.57 6.55
CA THR A 467 -5.30 -0.36 7.88
C THR A 467 -5.07 1.08 8.37
N HIS A 468 -5.88 1.56 9.32
CA HIS A 468 -5.71 2.91 9.87
C HIS A 468 -4.36 3.05 10.58
N ALA A 469 -3.95 1.97 11.26
CA ALA A 469 -2.63 1.81 11.85
C ALA A 469 -1.48 2.02 10.83
N ASN A 470 -1.53 1.36 9.68
CA ASN A 470 -0.42 1.43 8.71
C ASN A 470 -0.45 2.71 7.86
N ILE A 471 -1.63 3.21 7.48
CA ILE A 471 -1.74 4.36 6.57
C ILE A 471 -1.75 5.70 7.31
N VAL A 472 -2.58 5.84 8.36
CA VAL A 472 -2.81 7.13 9.01
C VAL A 472 -1.93 7.31 10.23
N LYS A 473 -1.85 6.30 11.11
CA LYS A 473 -0.96 6.36 12.28
C LYS A 473 0.51 6.14 11.91
N ASP A 474 0.74 5.42 10.81
CA ASP A 474 2.05 5.01 10.31
C ASP A 474 2.87 4.36 11.45
N THR A 475 2.41 3.18 11.88
CA THR A 475 3.02 2.41 12.99
C THR A 475 4.51 2.21 12.81
N VAL A 476 4.97 2.00 11.57
CA VAL A 476 6.39 1.85 11.22
C VAL A 476 7.13 3.15 11.50
N LEU A 477 6.62 4.30 11.06
CA LEU A 477 7.20 5.59 11.38
C LEU A 477 7.19 5.84 12.90
N GLN A 478 6.16 5.42 13.65
CA GLN A 478 6.17 5.54 15.11
C GLN A 478 7.27 4.69 15.75
N LYS A 479 7.43 3.43 15.33
CA LYS A 479 8.56 2.57 15.76
C LYS A 479 9.90 3.22 15.43
N SER A 480 10.03 3.81 14.24
CA SER A 480 11.23 4.52 13.78
C SER A 480 11.54 5.75 14.66
N LYS A 481 10.52 6.55 14.99
CA LYS A 481 10.65 7.70 15.89
C LYS A 481 11.00 7.27 17.31
N HIS A 482 10.40 6.18 17.80
CA HIS A 482 10.72 5.62 19.10
C HIS A 482 12.18 5.15 19.17
N PHE A 483 12.63 4.42 18.13
CA PHE A 483 14.03 4.03 18.00
C PHE A 483 14.96 5.24 17.99
N PHE A 484 14.66 6.25 17.17
CA PHE A 484 15.44 7.47 17.09
C PHE A 484 15.50 8.19 18.45
N ALA A 485 14.39 8.30 19.17
CA ALA A 485 14.36 8.91 20.49
C ALA A 485 15.21 8.12 21.52
N ALA A 486 15.16 6.79 21.50
CA ALA A 486 16.03 5.94 22.32
C ALA A 486 17.50 6.11 21.95
N TYR A 487 17.82 6.19 20.66
CA TYR A 487 19.16 6.45 20.17
C TYR A 487 19.71 7.81 20.62
N GLN A 488 18.93 8.89 20.49
CA GLN A 488 19.32 10.22 20.94
C GLN A 488 19.59 10.24 22.45
N ARG A 489 18.71 9.61 23.26
CA ARG A 489 18.93 9.44 24.70
C ARG A 489 20.24 8.69 24.98
N TYR A 490 20.51 7.63 24.23
CA TYR A 490 21.70 6.79 24.40
C TYR A 490 23.00 7.58 24.14
N ILE A 491 23.03 8.42 23.09
CA ILE A 491 24.21 9.23 22.75
C ILE A 491 24.27 10.59 23.46
N GLY A 492 23.29 10.90 24.33
CA GLY A 492 23.23 12.16 25.09
C GLY A 492 22.72 13.37 24.31
N GLU A 493 22.14 13.16 23.14
CA GLU A 493 21.56 14.20 22.29
C GLU A 493 20.08 14.47 22.60
N LYS A 494 19.59 15.67 22.26
CA LYS A 494 18.20 16.10 22.58
C LYS A 494 17.34 16.44 21.37
N GLU A 495 17.91 16.47 20.17
CA GLU A 495 17.14 16.78 18.96
C GLU A 495 16.05 15.73 18.76
N THR A 496 14.80 16.19 18.58
CA THR A 496 13.65 15.35 18.27
C THR A 496 13.59 15.01 16.78
N TRP A 497 12.84 13.96 16.42
CA TRP A 497 12.73 13.53 15.03
C TRP A 497 12.12 14.63 14.15
N GLU A 498 11.10 15.33 14.66
CA GLU A 498 10.42 16.44 13.99
C GLU A 498 11.33 17.66 13.82
N GLU A 499 12.21 17.95 14.78
CA GLU A 499 13.23 19.01 14.65
C GLU A 499 14.22 18.69 13.54
N ARG A 500 14.75 17.46 13.52
CA ARG A 500 15.66 16.99 12.46
C ARG A 500 14.99 17.04 11.08
N ALA A 501 13.74 16.56 10.99
CA ALA A 501 12.99 16.56 9.74
C ALA A 501 12.74 17.99 9.21
N ARG A 502 12.43 18.96 10.09
CA ARG A 502 12.27 20.38 9.71
C ARG A 502 13.59 21.00 9.27
N ARG A 503 14.69 20.72 9.98
CA ARG A 503 16.03 21.22 9.64
C ARG A 503 16.53 20.72 8.29
N LEU A 504 16.19 19.48 7.92
CA LEU A 504 16.58 18.86 6.66
C LEU A 504 15.59 19.11 5.50
N LYS A 505 14.70 20.11 5.59
CA LYS A 505 13.72 20.44 4.54
C LYS A 505 14.11 21.68 3.75
N GLY A 506 14.26 21.57 2.44
CA GLY A 506 14.44 22.73 1.56
C GLY A 506 15.21 22.43 0.29
N SER A 507 16.53 22.52 0.36
CA SER A 507 17.40 22.27 -0.80
C SER A 507 17.45 20.78 -1.16
N THR A 508 17.79 20.48 -2.41
CA THR A 508 17.95 19.09 -2.88
C THR A 508 18.93 18.30 -2.02
N ALA A 509 20.05 18.91 -1.62
CA ALA A 509 21.05 18.27 -0.76
C ALA A 509 20.48 17.91 0.62
N LEU A 510 19.74 18.84 1.25
CA LEU A 510 19.09 18.58 2.54
C LEU A 510 17.99 17.52 2.43
N ASN A 511 17.20 17.55 1.35
CA ASN A 511 16.16 16.55 1.13
C ASN A 511 16.75 15.14 0.90
N ASN A 512 17.87 15.04 0.16
CA ASN A 512 18.59 13.78 0.00
C ASN A 512 19.14 13.28 1.35
N GLN A 513 19.72 14.16 2.16
CA GLN A 513 20.15 13.83 3.52
C GLN A 513 18.98 13.37 4.39
N ARG A 514 17.83 14.05 4.30
CA ARG A 514 16.59 13.69 5.00
C ARG A 514 16.15 12.27 4.66
N LEU A 515 16.10 11.94 3.37
CA LEU A 515 15.68 10.63 2.90
C LEU A 515 16.63 9.53 3.43
N LEU A 516 17.95 9.75 3.35
CA LEU A 516 18.95 8.81 3.87
C LEU A 516 18.75 8.54 5.37
N VAL A 517 18.59 9.57 6.20
CA VAL A 517 18.43 9.36 7.65
C VAL A 517 17.07 8.79 8.03
N GLN A 518 16.01 9.09 7.28
CA GLN A 518 14.68 8.54 7.52
C GLN A 518 14.60 7.06 7.13
N GLN A 519 15.19 6.69 6.00
CA GLN A 519 15.33 5.28 5.60
C GLN A 519 16.12 4.51 6.66
N GLN A 520 17.18 5.12 7.19
CA GLN A 520 17.96 4.53 8.28
C GLN A 520 17.14 4.29 9.54
N ASP A 521 16.30 5.24 9.97
CA ASP A 521 15.47 5.05 11.16
C ASP A 521 14.45 3.91 10.96
N GLN A 522 13.86 3.80 9.77
CA GLN A 522 12.94 2.71 9.43
C GLN A 522 13.65 1.36 9.43
N ALA A 523 14.81 1.28 8.78
CA ALA A 523 15.61 0.07 8.76
C ALA A 523 16.04 -0.36 10.16
N ASN A 524 16.44 0.60 11.03
CA ASN A 524 16.78 0.33 12.43
C ASN A 524 15.64 -0.38 13.17
N ALA A 525 14.39 0.07 12.97
CA ALA A 525 13.22 -0.54 13.59
C ALA A 525 12.95 -1.97 13.08
N TYR A 526 13.10 -2.22 11.77
CA TYR A 526 12.88 -3.55 11.19
C TYR A 526 14.00 -4.54 11.50
N HIS A 527 15.25 -4.08 11.58
CA HIS A 527 16.42 -4.96 11.69
C HIS A 527 16.72 -5.46 13.10
N ILE A 528 15.96 -5.06 14.12
CA ILE A 528 16.10 -5.61 15.47
C ILE A 528 15.96 -7.15 15.43
N THR A 529 14.94 -7.65 14.74
CA THR A 529 14.67 -9.09 14.64
C THR A 529 15.79 -9.85 13.92
N SER A 530 16.38 -9.28 12.87
CA SER A 530 17.54 -9.89 12.18
C SER A 530 18.73 -10.08 13.13
N LYS A 531 19.01 -9.10 14.01
CA LYS A 531 20.07 -9.21 15.02
C LYS A 531 19.79 -10.33 16.03
N MET A 532 18.53 -10.53 16.40
CA MET A 532 18.12 -11.64 17.27
C MET A 532 18.30 -13.00 16.60
N ILE A 533 17.98 -13.11 15.30
CA ILE A 533 18.20 -14.36 14.53
C ILE A 533 19.70 -14.69 14.47
N LEU A 534 20.54 -13.71 14.13
CA LEU A 534 22.00 -13.91 14.03
C LEU A 534 22.63 -14.37 15.35
N THR A 535 22.04 -14.02 16.49
CA THR A 535 22.51 -14.41 17.84
C THR A 535 21.82 -15.67 18.38
N GLY A 536 20.84 -16.22 17.65
CA GLY A 536 20.05 -17.37 18.11
C GLY A 536 19.10 -17.05 19.28
N ILE A 537 18.77 -15.77 19.49
CA ILE A 537 17.87 -15.32 20.55
C ILE A 537 16.43 -15.36 20.05
N ASN A 538 15.55 -16.03 20.80
CA ASN A 538 14.13 -16.15 20.51
C ASN A 538 13.26 -15.34 21.48
N SER A 539 13.74 -15.06 22.69
CA SER A 539 13.04 -14.25 23.70
C SER A 539 14.03 -13.42 24.52
N THR A 540 13.57 -12.31 25.12
CA THR A 540 14.40 -11.54 26.06
C THR A 540 14.75 -12.32 27.32
N HIS A 541 14.01 -13.40 27.63
CA HIS A 541 14.27 -14.27 28.78
C HIS A 541 15.44 -15.24 28.54
N ASP A 542 15.95 -15.34 27.31
CA ASP A 542 17.08 -16.20 26.99
C ASP A 542 18.33 -15.75 27.75
N THR A 543 19.08 -16.70 28.32
CA THR A 543 20.32 -16.41 29.06
C THR A 543 21.30 -15.61 28.20
N ARG A 544 21.43 -15.95 26.91
CA ARG A 544 22.27 -15.23 25.96
C ARG A 544 21.84 -13.78 25.77
N PHE A 545 20.53 -13.49 25.74
CA PHE A 545 20.05 -12.11 25.66
C PHE A 545 20.48 -11.32 26.90
N GLN A 546 20.31 -11.89 28.09
CA GLN A 546 20.70 -11.24 29.35
C GLN A 546 22.22 -11.01 29.46
N GLU A 547 23.03 -11.95 28.97
CA GLU A 547 24.48 -11.82 28.91
C GLU A 547 24.93 -10.69 27.97
N LEU A 548 24.39 -10.63 26.75
CA LEU A 548 24.68 -9.56 25.79
C LEU A 548 24.19 -8.20 26.30
N LEU A 549 22.99 -8.16 26.91
CA LEU A 549 22.45 -6.95 27.54
C LEU A 549 23.36 -6.46 28.68
N GLY A 550 23.97 -7.38 29.45
CA GLY A 550 24.97 -7.07 30.45
C GLY A 550 26.20 -6.37 29.87
N ALA A 551 26.76 -6.90 28.77
CA ALA A 551 27.89 -6.29 28.07
C ALA A 551 27.53 -4.91 27.49
N ILE A 552 26.32 -4.76 26.94
CA ILE A 552 25.81 -3.48 26.44
C ILE A 552 25.71 -2.44 27.56
N ARG A 553 25.18 -2.82 28.73
CA ARG A 553 25.10 -1.92 29.90
C ARG A 553 26.48 -1.53 30.41
N GLN A 554 27.48 -2.40 30.34
CA GLN A 554 28.86 -2.04 30.68
C GLN A 554 29.41 -0.96 29.75
N ARG A 555 29.22 -1.12 28.42
CA ARG A 555 29.61 -0.10 27.44
C ARG A 555 28.86 1.21 27.66
N GLN A 556 27.54 1.15 27.89
CA GLN A 556 26.72 2.32 28.18
C GLN A 556 27.23 3.09 29.40
N ASN A 557 27.58 2.40 30.49
CA ASN A 557 28.16 3.02 31.68
C ASN A 557 29.51 3.70 31.39
N ALA A 558 30.36 3.09 30.55
CA ALA A 558 31.62 3.69 30.13
C ALA A 558 31.42 4.96 29.29
N LEU A 559 30.45 4.95 28.37
CA LEU A 559 30.05 6.12 27.58
C LEU A 559 29.52 7.25 28.46
N LEU A 560 28.62 6.95 29.40
CA LEU A 560 28.09 7.92 30.36
C LEU A 560 29.21 8.53 31.22
N ALA A 561 30.16 7.71 31.70
CA ALA A 561 31.32 8.21 32.43
C ALA A 561 32.20 9.13 31.57
N SER A 562 32.33 8.85 30.26
CA SER A 562 33.06 9.72 29.33
C SER A 562 32.37 11.08 29.15
N MET A 563 31.04 11.09 29.00
CA MET A 563 30.23 12.30 28.85
C MET A 563 30.26 13.16 30.12
N GLN A 564 30.26 12.54 31.31
CA GLN A 564 30.39 13.26 32.58
C GLN A 564 31.75 13.96 32.71
N ARG A 565 32.82 13.36 32.20
CA ARG A 565 34.16 13.97 32.19
C ARG A 565 34.28 15.11 31.17
N ASN A 566 33.49 15.09 30.10
CA ASN A 566 33.49 16.13 29.07
C ASN A 566 32.05 16.53 28.66
N PRO A 567 31.33 17.31 29.49
CA PRO A 567 29.91 17.61 29.28
C PRO A 567 29.59 18.40 28.01
N ASN A 568 30.59 19.12 27.47
CA ASN A 568 30.48 19.92 26.26
C ASN A 568 31.16 19.25 25.05
N GLY A 569 31.71 18.05 25.24
CA GLY A 569 32.37 17.29 24.19
C GLY A 569 31.47 16.23 23.59
N LYS A 570 31.84 15.75 22.41
CA LYS A 570 31.23 14.55 21.84
C LYS A 570 31.51 13.33 22.72
N PRO A 571 30.62 12.33 22.74
CA PRO A 571 30.89 11.04 23.37
C PRO A 571 32.20 10.45 22.83
N ASP A 572 32.95 9.76 23.70
CA ASP A 572 34.20 9.12 23.29
C ASP A 572 33.93 7.98 22.31
N THR A 573 34.20 8.23 21.03
CA THR A 573 34.01 7.28 19.92
C THR A 573 34.97 6.10 19.97
N GLY A 574 36.01 6.17 20.81
CA GLY A 574 36.97 5.09 21.03
C GLY A 574 36.44 3.97 21.93
N ILE A 575 35.29 4.16 22.61
CA ILE A 575 34.70 3.15 23.50
C ILE A 575 34.00 2.05 22.66
N GLY A 576 34.74 0.98 22.42
CA GLY A 576 34.26 -0.26 21.80
C GLY A 576 33.69 -1.27 22.81
N TYR A 577 33.39 -2.47 22.31
CA TYR A 577 33.04 -3.62 23.14
C TYR A 577 34.28 -4.28 23.76
N SER A 578 34.07 -5.16 24.74
CA SER A 578 35.14 -6.00 25.30
C SER A 578 35.68 -6.98 24.24
N THR A 579 36.84 -7.58 24.52
CA THR A 579 37.44 -8.61 23.65
C THR A 579 37.00 -10.03 23.99
N ASP A 580 36.07 -10.19 24.92
CA ASP A 580 35.48 -11.48 25.25
C ASP A 580 34.50 -11.93 24.16
N SER A 581 33.95 -13.14 24.30
CA SER A 581 33.01 -13.72 23.34
C SER A 581 31.77 -12.85 23.10
N ASN A 582 31.23 -12.19 24.12
CA ASN A 582 30.05 -11.32 23.98
C ASN A 582 30.41 -10.05 23.23
N GLY A 583 31.56 -9.46 23.53
CA GLY A 583 32.05 -8.29 22.81
C GLY A 583 32.35 -8.59 21.33
N VAL A 584 32.86 -9.78 21.01
CA VAL A 584 33.03 -10.22 19.61
C VAL A 584 31.68 -10.34 18.88
N ILE A 585 30.67 -10.93 19.51
CA ILE A 585 29.31 -11.01 18.96
C ILE A 585 28.77 -9.61 18.65
N LEU A 586 28.85 -8.70 19.62
CA LEU A 586 28.32 -7.33 19.48
C LEU A 586 29.08 -6.54 18.41
N GLU A 587 30.40 -6.70 18.30
CA GLU A 587 31.21 -6.06 17.27
C GLU A 587 30.85 -6.58 15.87
N ASN A 588 30.61 -7.89 15.72
CA ASN A 588 30.17 -8.46 14.45
C ASN A 588 28.76 -8.00 14.06
N LEU A 589 27.85 -7.84 15.04
CA LEU A 589 26.53 -7.22 14.79
C LEU A 589 26.66 -5.77 14.33
N ALA A 590 27.59 -4.99 14.90
CA ALA A 590 27.83 -3.61 14.48
C ALA A 590 28.40 -3.54 13.05
N ALA A 591 29.27 -4.48 12.70
CA ALA A 591 29.77 -4.61 11.34
C ALA A 591 28.69 -5.02 10.34
N CYS A 592 27.77 -5.93 10.72
CA CYS A 592 26.61 -6.25 9.90
C CYS A 592 25.68 -5.03 9.73
N GLU A 593 25.49 -4.24 10.79
CA GLU A 593 24.71 -3.01 10.75
C GLU A 593 25.29 -2.00 9.75
N HIS A 594 26.61 -1.85 9.72
CA HIS A 594 27.30 -1.00 8.75
C HIS A 594 27.12 -1.51 7.30
N LEU A 595 27.26 -2.81 7.06
CA LEU A 595 27.04 -3.41 5.73
C LEU A 595 25.60 -3.19 5.24
N ARG A 596 24.61 -3.33 6.13
CA ARG A 596 23.21 -3.01 5.84
C ARG A 596 23.04 -1.51 5.54
N TRP A 597 23.63 -0.63 6.34
CA TRP A 597 23.61 0.82 6.09
C TRP A 597 24.18 1.17 4.71
N MET A 598 25.30 0.55 4.32
CA MET A 598 25.89 0.70 2.99
C MET A 598 24.91 0.27 1.89
N ALA A 599 24.32 -0.92 2.02
CA ALA A 599 23.36 -1.42 1.05
C ALA A 599 22.14 -0.47 0.90
N SER A 600 21.63 0.06 2.02
CA SER A 600 20.54 1.04 2.02
C SER A 600 20.93 2.35 1.30
N ALA A 601 22.15 2.86 1.54
CA ALA A 601 22.65 4.04 0.86
C ALA A 601 22.81 3.83 -0.65
N GLU A 602 23.32 2.67 -1.08
CA GLU A 602 23.41 2.29 -2.50
C GLU A 602 22.02 2.22 -3.16
N LEU A 603 21.03 1.66 -2.45
CA LEU A 603 19.61 1.64 -2.84
C LEU A 603 18.93 3.01 -2.79
N LEU A 604 19.60 4.05 -2.27
CA LEU A 604 19.19 5.45 -2.40
C LEU A 604 19.97 6.18 -3.50
N GLY A 605 20.83 5.47 -4.22
CA GLY A 605 21.66 5.96 -5.31
C GLY A 605 22.93 6.66 -4.87
N TYR A 606 23.40 6.42 -3.64
CA TYR A 606 24.70 6.92 -3.19
C TYR A 606 25.84 6.05 -3.71
N THR A 607 26.99 6.69 -3.96
CA THR A 607 28.24 6.04 -4.43
C THR A 607 29.41 6.47 -3.56
N ASP A 608 30.49 5.69 -3.54
CA ASP A 608 31.73 6.11 -2.86
C ASP A 608 32.38 7.28 -3.62
N PHE A 609 33.25 8.01 -2.93
CA PHE A 609 34.15 8.95 -3.58
C PHE A 609 35.18 8.20 -4.44
N PRO A 610 35.56 8.74 -5.61
CA PRO A 610 36.69 8.24 -6.37
C PRO A 610 37.96 8.16 -5.51
N GLU A 611 38.82 7.17 -5.75
CA GLU A 611 40.03 6.93 -4.94
C GLU A 611 40.94 8.16 -4.81
N ASN A 612 41.01 8.98 -5.88
CA ASN A 612 41.78 10.21 -5.91
C ASN A 612 41.17 11.38 -5.11
N GLU A 613 39.97 11.22 -4.52
CA GLU A 613 39.30 12.22 -3.69
C GLU A 613 39.22 11.80 -2.19
N TRP A 614 39.91 10.73 -1.78
CA TRP A 614 39.85 10.19 -0.42
C TRP A 614 40.52 11.04 0.68
N GLU A 615 41.19 12.14 0.31
CA GLU A 615 41.97 13.00 1.23
C GLU A 615 41.15 13.61 2.38
N ASN A 616 39.81 13.65 2.29
CA ASN A 616 38.91 14.02 3.39
C ASN A 616 37.99 12.85 3.76
N VAL A 617 38.40 12.06 4.77
CA VAL A 617 37.83 10.72 4.98
C VAL A 617 36.39 10.70 5.52
N ASN A 618 35.86 11.81 6.06
CA ASN A 618 34.46 11.93 6.50
C ASN A 618 33.61 12.88 5.61
N LYS A 619 34.00 13.03 4.34
CA LYS A 619 33.30 13.86 3.35
C LYS A 619 31.96 13.24 2.98
N LYS A 620 30.90 14.06 3.02
CA LYS A 620 29.54 13.72 2.56
C LYS A 620 29.10 14.78 1.56
N ASP A 621 28.72 14.37 0.36
CA ASP A 621 28.12 15.24 -0.65
C ASP A 621 26.72 14.74 -0.95
N PHE A 622 25.73 15.30 -0.25
CA PHE A 622 24.33 14.88 -0.43
C PHE A 622 23.72 15.38 -1.74
N LEU A 623 24.31 16.37 -2.40
CA LEU A 623 23.82 16.82 -3.72
C LEU A 623 24.22 15.82 -4.80
N LYS A 624 25.50 15.41 -4.81
CA LYS A 624 26.03 14.41 -5.75
C LYS A 624 25.79 12.97 -5.30
N LYS A 625 25.18 12.78 -4.12
CA LYS A 625 24.99 11.49 -3.45
C LYS A 625 26.31 10.69 -3.35
N ARG A 626 27.31 11.29 -2.71
CA ARG A 626 28.59 10.62 -2.42
C ARG A 626 28.88 10.54 -0.92
N LEU A 627 29.31 9.37 -0.45
CA LEU A 627 29.62 9.10 0.96
C LEU A 627 30.93 8.34 1.06
N ASN A 628 31.93 8.89 1.75
CA ASN A 628 33.24 8.25 1.89
C ASN A 628 33.26 7.07 2.87
N CYS A 629 32.18 6.88 3.63
CA CYS A 629 32.01 5.75 4.55
C CYS A 629 31.38 4.51 3.88
N LEU A 630 31.19 4.50 2.56
CA LEU A 630 30.81 3.31 1.79
C LEU A 630 32.04 2.39 1.59
N LYS A 631 32.60 1.92 2.70
CA LYS A 631 33.78 1.05 2.75
C LYS A 631 33.56 -0.08 3.73
N ASP A 632 34.14 -1.24 3.45
CA ASP A 632 34.02 -2.41 4.34
C ASP A 632 34.54 -2.12 5.75
N TRP A 633 33.97 -2.80 6.73
CA TRP A 633 34.24 -2.60 8.16
C TRP A 633 35.73 -2.67 8.53
N LYS A 634 36.47 -3.60 7.93
CA LYS A 634 37.92 -3.75 8.15
C LYS A 634 38.68 -2.55 7.58
N THR A 635 38.34 -2.15 6.36
CA THR A 635 38.96 -1.04 5.63
C THR A 635 38.76 0.30 6.35
N MET A 636 37.61 0.50 7.00
CA MET A 636 37.38 1.70 7.82
C MET A 636 38.41 1.88 8.94
N SER A 637 38.94 0.80 9.51
CA SER A 637 39.95 0.86 10.58
C SER A 637 41.28 1.46 10.12
N LEU A 638 41.50 1.53 8.79
CA LEU A 638 42.66 2.20 8.21
C LEU A 638 42.53 3.73 8.23
N PHE A 639 41.33 4.24 8.54
CA PHE A 639 41.03 5.66 8.53
C PHE A 639 40.46 6.11 9.87
N PRO A 640 41.28 6.69 10.77
CA PRO A 640 40.82 7.12 12.11
C PRO A 640 39.62 8.08 12.09
N ALA A 641 39.45 8.85 11.02
CA ALA A 641 38.30 9.75 10.87
C ALA A 641 36.95 9.02 10.65
N LEU A 642 36.95 7.70 10.43
CA LEU A 642 35.76 6.86 10.33
C LEU A 642 35.44 6.09 11.63
N ASP A 643 36.24 6.26 12.69
CA ASP A 643 35.94 5.67 14.00
C ASP A 643 34.61 6.18 14.58
N GLU A 644 34.24 7.43 14.27
CA GLU A 644 32.93 7.99 14.62
C GLU A 644 31.80 7.16 13.99
N THR A 645 31.94 6.72 12.74
CA THR A 645 30.93 5.88 12.06
C THR A 645 30.76 4.55 12.79
N LYS A 646 31.85 3.86 13.13
CA LYS A 646 31.77 2.60 13.90
C LYS A 646 31.08 2.79 15.24
N ALA A 647 31.34 3.91 15.92
CA ALA A 647 30.68 4.21 17.19
C ALA A 647 29.15 4.39 17.03
N LEU A 648 28.68 4.95 15.91
CA LEU A 648 27.25 5.03 15.59
C LEU A 648 26.65 3.63 15.41
N ASP A 649 27.29 2.76 14.62
CA ASP A 649 26.79 1.40 14.33
C ASP A 649 26.70 0.55 15.60
N ARG A 650 27.72 0.61 16.48
CA ARG A 650 27.67 -0.02 17.80
C ARG A 650 26.51 0.53 18.65
N SER A 651 26.26 1.83 18.60
CA SER A 651 25.16 2.44 19.35
C SER A 651 23.79 2.00 18.83
N VAL A 652 23.64 1.78 17.52
CA VAL A 652 22.42 1.18 16.94
C VAL A 652 22.19 -0.25 17.45
N VAL A 653 23.25 -1.06 17.52
CA VAL A 653 23.16 -2.41 18.11
C VAL A 653 22.71 -2.32 19.57
N ASP A 654 23.36 -1.50 20.38
CA ASP A 654 23.01 -1.36 21.80
C ASP A 654 21.55 -0.95 22.01
N VAL A 655 21.08 0.06 21.27
CA VAL A 655 19.70 0.53 21.33
C VAL A 655 18.71 -0.56 20.91
N SER A 656 19.06 -1.41 19.94
CA SER A 656 18.20 -2.53 19.50
C SER A 656 17.90 -3.49 20.65
N PHE A 657 18.90 -3.87 21.45
CA PHE A 657 18.71 -4.77 22.60
C PHE A 657 18.05 -4.07 23.78
N LEU A 658 18.37 -2.79 24.03
CA LEU A 658 17.76 -2.02 25.11
C LEU A 658 16.25 -1.85 24.88
N LEU A 659 15.83 -1.53 23.66
CA LEU A 659 14.40 -1.41 23.31
C LEU A 659 13.64 -2.73 23.48
N MET A 660 14.22 -3.85 23.03
CA MET A 660 13.61 -5.17 23.25
C MET A 660 13.41 -5.46 24.74
N ALA A 661 14.33 -5.03 25.61
CA ALA A 661 14.21 -5.18 27.06
C ALA A 661 13.19 -4.22 27.69
N GLU A 662 12.87 -3.09 27.04
CA GLU A 662 11.83 -2.13 27.47
C GLU A 662 10.43 -2.60 27.06
N ASP A 663 10.25 -3.15 25.84
CA ASP A 663 8.94 -3.55 25.31
C ASP A 663 8.28 -4.76 26.01
N GLU A 664 9.05 -5.54 26.78
CA GLU A 664 8.54 -6.68 27.58
C GLU A 664 8.30 -6.35 29.08
N GLN A 665 8.55 -5.11 29.52
CA GLN A 665 8.21 -4.61 30.88
C GLN A 665 6.83 -3.97 30.93
#